data_AF-A0AAW0CSJ0-F1
#
_entry.id   AF-A0AAW0CSJ0-F1
#
_cell.length_a   1.000
_cell.length_b   1.000
_cell.length_c   1.000
_cell.angle_alpha   90.00
_cell.angle_beta   90.00
_cell.angle_gamma   90.00
#
_symmetry.space_group_name_H-M   'P 1'
#
loop_
_entity.id
_entity.type
_entity.pdbx_description
1 polymer ?
#
loop_
_entity_poly.entity_id
_entity_poly.type
_entity_poly.pdbx_seq_one_letter_code
_entity_poly.pdbx_strand_id
1 'polypeptide(L)'
;MCLEALPAIPTQNIAQNPSFEGDASARCDEGLSKDERQVDLLVRLRIIEQLQQISNHPRFRNAGHPEDLITDILNWISLCFCPNFSSDDVAVAFATFNGRITLYVSSTEHCPSSRSLELSKDSLLGAFKRIFERTEIIPNISARLLLRMIVDNCYLRIQRKISLLGNSDSNPETTAHRFMSLVNSWMFYRPEGETSKGFTNMALTHTGDVSETTEYMIQSFYTIANQADVRTDGMSADERFNYLTSIISACDLFVKSSFFADLVNHHTFRLTLKPQDRIFLHTLLRRLTQIAAYKTGAAKFAFIGIPYMLDVLGPSGKEEFLGTSGDGHGITIELLSHVPKSKTFTWPEPPIDRLSALLGLNDTGSSIPNHSRETSAASNSTCDSSSSSCSLGCHFNVHAYQELSRLDNQLRLDLLDSGLLSEAWIEGKQVESRSHSVIQLVHYLEDMNIEISCWTIGTSKPICWVCDRYLRSLEYCLEVECRASEVEEETELERMTPRKWYTSKGSGKVKHDWLIPPNAKRDVVLALIEEAQKEMERVVEEFNYLLAYRGLSGIGGLHLALETSKVEATVCRAFDWDQNACKVYEANYGSGLAQRVDISTLTAEILGSYGAELWLLSPSCQPYTVLNPSAKGELDPRAQSFLHLIQNVLPEMVLSNTQPTHLLVENVAGFEFSSTRTFLLEQLKHLGYFTAEFLLTPLQFGIPNSRLRYYLLARCTPFNFDSDTVHRSIPGAENIQPSDYFEAKRDGSATIPEIRTYLDASTDSNVGSTWHPHAIPDRVLIKWGRLFDIVLPSSRRTCCFTRGYTQLVERAGSVLQMNEELNTTATFDTFLANERPEEAVRILHPLKLRYFTPSELLRLFAFEERSSSFRLSWPPDVSTKSKYRLIGNSVNVRVVRELVELLCDKWS
;
A
#
# COMPACT_ATOMS: atom_id res chain seq x y z
N MET A 1 49.09 18.38 -52.83
CA MET A 1 49.83 19.33 -51.98
C MET A 1 49.95 18.67 -50.62
N CYS A 2 50.84 17.68 -50.51
CA CYS A 2 52.23 17.79 -50.02
C CYS A 2 52.27 18.02 -48.50
N LEU A 3 52.98 17.25 -47.67
CA LEU A 3 53.89 16.12 -47.83
C LEU A 3 54.18 15.58 -46.40
N GLU A 4 54.32 14.26 -46.29
CA GLU A 4 55.26 13.46 -45.47
C GLU A 4 56.00 14.07 -44.26
N ALA A 5 56.11 13.28 -43.18
CA ALA A 5 57.40 12.67 -42.78
C ALA A 5 57.27 11.77 -41.52
N LEU A 6 57.58 10.48 -41.67
CA LEU A 6 58.28 9.69 -40.64
C LEU A 6 59.79 9.91 -40.84
N PRO A 7 60.65 9.79 -39.81
CA PRO A 7 61.39 8.53 -39.68
C PRO A 7 61.86 8.11 -38.26
N ALA A 8 62.02 6.79 -38.14
CA ALA A 8 63.11 6.00 -37.53
C ALA A 8 63.48 6.08 -36.02
N ILE A 9 63.59 4.87 -35.47
CA ILE A 9 64.14 4.44 -34.17
C ILE A 9 65.69 4.62 -34.15
N PRO A 10 66.30 4.88 -32.97
CA PRO A 10 67.24 3.90 -32.42
C PRO A 10 67.10 3.69 -30.90
N THR A 11 67.11 2.41 -30.51
CA THR A 11 67.40 1.86 -29.18
C THR A 11 68.78 2.25 -28.65
N GLN A 12 68.92 2.64 -27.37
CA GLN A 12 69.77 1.97 -26.36
C GLN A 12 69.93 2.72 -25.01
N ASN A 13 70.08 1.89 -23.96
CA ASN A 13 70.72 2.09 -22.64
C ASN A 13 69.88 2.47 -21.39
N ILE A 14 69.24 1.45 -20.82
CA ILE A 14 69.60 0.73 -19.57
C ILE A 14 69.79 1.55 -18.26
N ALA A 15 68.88 1.23 -17.33
CA ALA A 15 68.99 1.07 -15.86
C ALA A 15 69.00 2.32 -14.94
N GLN A 16 68.06 2.40 -14.00
CA GLN A 16 68.05 1.65 -12.73
C GLN A 16 66.76 1.91 -11.90
N ASN A 17 66.28 0.82 -11.29
CA ASN A 17 65.45 0.68 -10.07
C ASN A 17 63.91 0.63 -10.13
N PRO A 18 63.31 -0.23 -9.27
CA PRO A 18 62.21 -1.09 -9.63
C PRO A 18 60.88 -0.59 -9.03
N SER A 19 59.89 -0.38 -9.89
CA SER A 19 58.50 -0.28 -9.47
C SER A 19 57.84 -1.65 -9.65
N PHE A 20 57.28 -2.15 -8.55
CA PHE A 20 56.37 -3.29 -8.48
C PHE A 20 55.18 -3.07 -9.42
N GLU A 21 55.28 -3.56 -10.65
CA GLU A 21 54.13 -4.09 -11.41
C GLU A 21 54.27 -5.61 -11.34
N GLY A 22 53.74 -6.17 -10.25
CA GLY A 22 53.52 -7.60 -10.10
C GLY A 22 52.06 -7.87 -10.40
N ASP A 23 51.83 -8.47 -11.57
CA ASP A 23 50.59 -9.07 -12.06
C ASP A 23 49.66 -9.61 -10.95
N ALA A 24 48.55 -8.91 -10.70
CA ALA A 24 47.40 -9.46 -9.98
C ALA A 24 46.44 -10.21 -10.93
N SER A 25 46.77 -10.31 -12.22
CA SER A 25 45.93 -10.95 -13.24
C SER A 25 46.19 -12.46 -13.43
N ALA A 26 47.15 -13.05 -12.71
CA ALA A 26 47.65 -14.40 -13.01
C ALA A 26 47.38 -15.47 -11.93
N ARG A 27 46.40 -15.33 -11.03
CA ARG A 27 46.15 -16.32 -9.96
C ARG A 27 44.74 -16.86 -9.77
N CYS A 28 43.78 -16.57 -10.63
CA CYS A 28 42.41 -17.10 -10.50
C CYS A 28 41.93 -17.91 -11.71
N ASP A 29 42.84 -18.52 -12.47
CA ASP A 29 42.48 -19.39 -13.59
C ASP A 29 43.28 -20.71 -13.62
N GLU A 30 43.64 -21.25 -12.44
CA GLU A 30 43.92 -22.68 -12.33
C GLU A 30 42.59 -23.40 -12.15
N GLY A 31 42.05 -23.89 -13.26
CA GLY A 31 40.83 -24.67 -13.27
C GLY A 31 40.91 -25.82 -12.27
N LEU A 32 40.13 -25.73 -11.19
CA LEU A 32 39.99 -26.75 -10.16
C LEU A 32 39.88 -28.12 -10.83
N SER A 33 40.73 -29.05 -10.40
CA SER A 33 40.67 -30.45 -10.84
C SER A 33 39.30 -31.03 -10.53
N LYS A 34 38.91 -32.08 -11.26
CA LYS A 34 37.60 -32.72 -11.09
C LYS A 34 37.36 -33.16 -9.63
N ASP A 35 38.44 -33.56 -8.95
CA ASP A 35 38.43 -33.95 -7.54
C ASP A 35 38.24 -32.74 -6.61
N GLU A 36 38.86 -31.60 -6.90
CA GLU A 36 38.69 -30.36 -6.11
C GLU A 36 37.29 -29.75 -6.28
N ARG A 37 36.70 -29.80 -7.49
CA ARG A 37 35.30 -29.42 -7.71
C ARG A 37 34.34 -30.32 -6.96
N GLN A 38 34.65 -31.62 -6.91
CA GLN A 38 33.84 -32.59 -6.17
C GLN A 38 33.96 -32.38 -4.65
N VAL A 39 35.15 -32.02 -4.15
CA VAL A 39 35.36 -31.65 -2.75
C VAL A 39 34.64 -30.34 -2.42
N ASP A 40 34.69 -29.33 -3.29
CA ASP A 40 33.96 -28.07 -3.09
C ASP A 40 32.44 -28.29 -3.07
N LEU A 41 31.91 -29.11 -3.99
CA LEU A 41 30.51 -29.51 -3.99
C LEU A 41 30.12 -30.28 -2.72
N LEU A 42 30.97 -31.21 -2.27
CA LEU A 42 30.75 -31.95 -1.02
C LEU A 42 30.79 -31.04 0.21
N VAL A 43 31.65 -30.02 0.21
CA VAL A 43 31.69 -28.98 1.26
C VAL A 43 30.39 -28.18 1.23
N ARG A 44 29.94 -27.67 0.07
CA ARG A 44 28.65 -26.96 -0.07
C ARG A 44 27.46 -27.79 0.39
N LEU A 45 27.41 -29.06 0.00
CA LEU A 45 26.35 -29.98 0.42
C LEU A 45 26.42 -30.26 1.92
N ARG A 46 27.61 -30.39 2.49
CA ARG A 46 27.80 -30.56 3.94
C ARG A 46 27.40 -29.31 4.72
N ILE A 47 27.61 -28.13 4.14
CA ILE A 47 27.18 -26.85 4.70
C ILE A 47 25.65 -26.77 4.74
N ILE A 48 25.00 -27.09 3.62
CA ILE A 48 23.53 -27.16 3.54
C ILE A 48 23.00 -28.20 4.54
N GLU A 49 23.64 -29.36 4.65
CA GLU A 49 23.28 -30.43 5.59
C GLU A 49 23.42 -29.99 7.06
N GLN A 50 24.52 -29.32 7.43
CA GLN A 50 24.71 -28.79 8.78
C GLN A 50 23.68 -27.69 9.10
N LEU A 51 23.39 -26.80 8.16
CA LEU A 51 22.35 -25.76 8.32
C LEU A 51 20.94 -26.37 8.45
N GLN A 52 20.65 -27.46 7.72
CA GLN A 52 19.40 -28.22 7.83
C GLN A 52 19.29 -29.03 9.14
N GLN A 53 20.40 -29.55 9.66
CA GLN A 53 20.43 -30.20 10.98
C GLN A 53 20.20 -29.18 12.11
N ILE A 54 20.72 -27.96 11.95
CA ILE A 54 20.56 -26.86 12.92
C ILE A 54 19.18 -26.21 12.85
N SER A 55 18.57 -26.04 11.67
CA SER A 55 17.18 -25.57 11.56
C SER A 55 16.22 -26.51 12.28
N ASN A 56 16.55 -27.80 12.36
CA ASN A 56 15.80 -28.79 13.12
C ASN A 56 16.05 -28.77 14.65
N HIS A 57 17.03 -27.99 15.14
CA HIS A 57 17.31 -27.83 16.57
C HIS A 57 16.18 -27.04 17.27
N PRO A 58 15.70 -27.44 18.47
CA PRO A 58 14.52 -26.85 19.11
C PRO A 58 14.57 -25.33 19.32
N ARG A 59 15.77 -24.74 19.40
CA ARG A 59 15.99 -23.29 19.52
C ARG A 59 15.80 -22.51 18.22
N PHE A 60 15.88 -23.16 17.06
CA PHE A 60 15.92 -22.50 15.74
C PHE A 60 14.87 -23.05 14.74
N ARG A 61 14.02 -24.01 15.16
CA ARG A 61 12.89 -24.54 14.38
C ARG A 61 11.92 -23.49 13.83
N ASN A 62 11.90 -22.29 14.39
CA ASN A 62 11.02 -21.19 13.96
C ASN A 62 11.73 -20.16 13.05
N ALA A 63 13.00 -20.38 12.65
CA ALA A 63 13.84 -19.37 12.03
C ALA A 63 13.76 -19.30 10.48
N GLY A 64 12.87 -20.03 9.83
CA GLY A 64 12.71 -19.96 8.37
C GLY A 64 13.74 -20.77 7.59
N HIS A 65 14.05 -20.33 6.36
CA HIS A 65 14.92 -21.05 5.43
C HIS A 65 16.41 -20.94 5.83
N PRO A 66 17.28 -21.89 5.45
CA PRO A 66 18.72 -21.87 5.78
C PRO A 66 19.46 -20.57 5.42
N GLU A 67 19.04 -19.90 4.34
CA GLU A 67 19.64 -18.65 3.84
C GLU A 67 19.41 -17.47 4.81
N ASP A 68 18.30 -17.45 5.56
CA ASP A 68 17.99 -16.40 6.54
C ASP A 68 19.01 -16.42 7.70
N LEU A 69 19.49 -17.60 8.07
CA LEU A 69 20.46 -17.79 9.15
C LEU A 69 21.85 -17.27 8.79
N ILE A 70 22.29 -17.53 7.55
CA ILE A 70 23.54 -17.00 7.01
C ILE A 70 23.45 -15.48 6.85
N THR A 71 22.32 -15.00 6.33
CA THR A 71 22.06 -13.57 6.19
C THR A 71 22.15 -12.86 7.54
N ASP A 72 21.58 -13.43 8.61
CA ASP A 72 21.67 -12.88 9.96
C ASP A 72 23.11 -12.84 10.51
N ILE A 73 23.90 -13.88 10.23
CA ILE A 73 25.32 -13.94 10.60
C ILE A 73 26.10 -12.83 9.88
N LEU A 74 25.95 -12.70 8.57
CA LEU A 74 26.66 -11.70 7.78
C LEU A 74 26.19 -10.28 8.10
N ASN A 75 24.89 -10.09 8.38
CA ASN A 75 24.37 -8.84 8.93
C ASN A 75 25.06 -8.48 10.24
N TRP A 76 25.28 -9.45 11.15
CA TRP A 76 26.01 -9.18 12.39
C TRP A 76 27.49 -8.83 12.13
N ILE A 77 28.18 -9.55 11.24
CA ILE A 77 29.57 -9.22 10.88
C ILE A 77 29.66 -7.80 10.29
N SER A 78 28.72 -7.42 9.43
CA SER A 78 28.70 -6.06 8.86
C SER A 78 28.53 -4.96 9.94
N LEU A 79 27.87 -5.25 11.06
CA LEU A 79 27.76 -4.32 12.19
C LEU A 79 29.10 -4.12 12.91
N CYS A 80 30.01 -5.10 12.88
CA CYS A 80 31.34 -4.98 13.49
C CYS A 80 32.21 -3.90 12.83
N PHE A 81 31.92 -3.56 11.57
CA PHE A 81 32.61 -2.55 10.78
C PHE A 81 31.89 -1.19 10.76
N CYS A 82 30.94 -0.97 11.67
CA CYS A 82 30.17 0.28 11.79
C CYS A 82 30.42 1.02 13.12
N PRO A 83 31.65 1.46 13.42
CA PRO A 83 32.01 2.08 14.69
C PRO A 83 31.46 3.52 14.87
N ASN A 84 31.27 4.28 13.79
CA ASN A 84 30.98 5.73 13.83
C ASN A 84 29.48 6.10 13.73
N PHE A 85 29.19 7.36 14.07
CA PHE A 85 27.85 7.95 14.06
C PHE A 85 27.26 8.18 12.65
N SER A 86 28.10 8.44 11.65
CA SER A 86 27.70 8.82 10.29
C SER A 86 27.42 7.61 9.44
N SER A 87 26.15 7.22 9.37
CA SER A 87 25.53 6.48 8.25
C SER A 87 26.29 5.31 7.60
N ASP A 88 27.27 4.67 8.23
CA ASP A 88 28.04 3.57 7.61
C ASP A 88 27.10 2.45 7.18
N ASP A 89 26.94 2.34 5.86
CA ASP A 89 26.36 1.21 5.18
C ASP A 89 27.52 0.30 4.79
N VAL A 90 27.60 -0.86 5.45
CA VAL A 90 28.63 -1.87 5.20
C VAL A 90 27.95 -3.10 4.62
N ALA A 91 28.57 -3.65 3.59
CA ALA A 91 28.20 -4.94 3.01
C ALA A 91 29.35 -5.94 3.22
N VAL A 92 28.98 -7.19 3.51
CA VAL A 92 29.94 -8.28 3.75
C VAL A 92 29.51 -9.52 2.98
N ALA A 93 30.47 -10.16 2.35
CA ALA A 93 30.34 -11.49 1.75
C ALA A 93 31.49 -12.37 2.24
N PHE A 94 31.31 -13.69 2.16
CA PHE A 94 32.34 -14.65 2.53
C PHE A 94 32.55 -15.67 1.41
N ALA A 95 33.82 -15.93 1.10
CA ALA A 95 34.24 -17.02 0.23
C ALA A 95 34.97 -18.06 1.07
N THR A 96 34.73 -19.33 0.76
CA THR A 96 35.33 -20.46 1.45
C THR A 96 36.01 -21.38 0.48
N PHE A 97 37.26 -21.71 0.77
CA PHE A 97 38.04 -22.75 0.11
C PHE A 97 38.58 -23.70 1.17
N ASN A 98 39.01 -24.89 0.76
CA ASN A 98 39.58 -25.85 1.71
C ASN A 98 40.80 -25.23 2.43
N GLY A 99 40.73 -25.10 3.75
CA GLY A 99 41.79 -24.50 4.56
C GLY A 99 41.82 -22.96 4.58
N ARG A 100 40.94 -22.27 3.84
CA ARG A 100 40.95 -20.79 3.70
C ARG A 100 39.57 -20.15 3.72
N ILE A 101 39.47 -19.01 4.42
CA ILE A 101 38.26 -18.19 4.46
C ILE A 101 38.62 -16.74 4.16
N THR A 102 37.95 -16.13 3.19
CA THR A 102 38.10 -14.70 2.87
C THR A 102 36.79 -13.96 3.12
N LEU A 103 36.84 -12.91 3.95
CA LEU A 103 35.74 -11.97 4.14
C LEU A 103 35.95 -10.72 3.28
N TYR A 104 35.05 -10.47 2.35
CA TYR A 104 35.07 -9.26 1.52
C TYR A 104 34.15 -8.22 2.16
N VAL A 105 34.71 -7.04 2.44
CA VAL A 105 34.01 -5.96 3.13
C VAL A 105 34.04 -4.71 2.26
N SER A 106 32.85 -4.18 1.96
CA SER A 106 32.68 -2.91 1.28
C SER A 106 32.01 -1.88 2.19
N SER A 107 32.44 -0.63 2.08
CA SER A 107 31.87 0.54 2.77
C SER A 107 31.57 1.66 1.76
N THR A 108 30.66 2.55 2.16
CA THR A 108 30.22 3.71 1.36
C THR A 108 31.14 4.93 1.48
N GLU A 109 32.04 4.96 2.47
CA GLU A 109 32.97 6.07 2.65
C GLU A 109 34.18 5.98 1.70
N HIS A 110 34.64 7.14 1.23
CA HIS A 110 35.74 7.36 0.27
C HIS A 110 37.14 6.97 0.75
N CYS A 111 37.27 6.16 1.79
CA CYS A 111 38.57 5.72 2.27
C CYS A 111 38.49 4.31 2.87
N PRO A 112 38.84 3.28 2.08
CA PRO A 112 39.12 1.92 2.55
C PRO A 112 40.20 1.89 3.63
N SER A 113 41.01 2.96 3.74
CA SER A 113 42.03 3.21 4.75
C SER A 113 41.55 4.08 5.93
N SER A 114 40.25 4.13 6.20
CA SER A 114 39.75 4.69 7.46
C SER A 114 40.35 3.86 8.60
N ARG A 115 41.15 4.50 9.47
CA ARG A 115 41.73 3.88 10.68
C ARG A 115 40.69 3.07 11.46
N SER A 116 39.42 3.45 11.38
CA SER A 116 38.30 2.79 12.04
C SER A 116 37.96 1.40 11.47
N LEU A 117 38.03 1.22 10.14
CA LEU A 117 37.76 -0.08 9.49
C LEU A 117 38.90 -1.07 9.73
N GLU A 118 40.14 -0.61 9.64
CA GLU A 118 41.32 -1.43 9.98
C GLU A 118 41.32 -1.81 11.46
N LEU A 119 40.98 -0.90 12.38
CA LEU A 119 40.80 -1.24 13.79
C LEU A 119 39.68 -2.27 14.01
N SER A 120 38.60 -2.20 13.24
CA SER A 120 37.49 -3.15 13.31
C SER A 120 37.91 -4.53 12.80
N LYS A 121 38.68 -4.57 11.71
CA LYS A 121 39.31 -5.78 11.16
C LYS A 121 40.25 -6.43 12.17
N ASP A 122 41.18 -5.65 12.73
CA ASP A 122 42.14 -6.15 13.73
C ASP A 122 41.44 -6.66 14.98
N SER A 123 40.38 -5.98 15.42
CA SER A 123 39.57 -6.40 16.55
C SER A 123 38.85 -7.73 16.28
N LEU A 124 38.29 -7.89 15.08
CA LEU A 124 37.57 -9.10 14.68
C LEU A 124 38.53 -10.30 14.53
N LEU A 125 39.66 -10.10 13.84
CA LEU A 125 40.71 -11.10 13.71
C LEU A 125 41.31 -11.47 15.08
N GLY A 126 41.54 -10.47 15.94
CA GLY A 126 42.01 -10.68 17.31
C GLY A 126 41.01 -11.48 18.16
N ALA A 127 39.70 -11.22 18.00
CA ALA A 127 38.67 -12.02 18.64
C ALA A 127 38.68 -13.47 18.13
N PHE A 128 38.83 -13.70 16.83
CA PHE A 128 38.93 -15.04 16.24
C PHE A 128 40.15 -15.80 16.77
N LYS A 129 41.34 -15.15 16.82
CA LYS A 129 42.55 -15.75 17.39
C LYS A 129 42.34 -16.19 18.83
N ARG A 130 41.81 -15.31 19.69
CA ARG A 130 41.50 -15.65 21.10
C ARG A 130 40.49 -16.79 21.28
N ILE A 131 39.60 -16.98 20.31
CA ILE A 131 38.64 -18.09 20.30
C ILE A 131 39.34 -19.38 19.86
N PHE A 132 40.12 -19.34 18.79
CA PHE A 132 40.75 -20.51 18.19
C PHE A 132 42.00 -21.01 18.93
N GLU A 133 42.70 -20.15 19.68
CA GLU A 133 43.81 -20.51 20.58
C GLU A 133 43.37 -21.46 21.70
N ARG A 134 42.07 -21.51 22.01
CA ARG A 134 41.55 -22.41 23.04
C ARG A 134 41.57 -23.85 22.53
N THR A 135 41.97 -24.76 23.43
CA THR A 135 41.92 -26.22 23.19
C THR A 135 40.49 -26.70 22.96
N GLU A 136 39.53 -26.13 23.69
CA GLU A 136 38.10 -26.41 23.55
C GLU A 136 37.33 -25.12 23.31
N ILE A 137 36.48 -25.13 22.27
CA ILE A 137 35.71 -23.97 21.87
C ILE A 137 34.34 -24.04 22.52
N ILE A 138 34.14 -23.17 23.52
CA ILE A 138 32.90 -23.09 24.29
C ILE A 138 32.04 -21.96 23.70
N PRO A 139 30.88 -22.25 23.06
CA PRO A 139 30.09 -21.24 22.36
C PRO A 139 29.66 -20.05 23.23
N ASN A 140 29.32 -20.28 24.49
CA ASN A 140 28.91 -19.22 25.41
C ASN A 140 30.06 -18.23 25.71
N ILE A 141 31.30 -18.73 25.84
CA ILE A 141 32.47 -17.89 26.07
C ILE A 141 32.78 -17.10 24.79
N SER A 142 32.74 -17.77 23.64
CA SER A 142 32.93 -17.16 22.33
C SER A 142 31.92 -16.05 22.06
N ALA A 143 30.63 -16.29 22.35
CA ALA A 143 29.57 -15.29 22.22
C ALA A 143 29.82 -14.06 23.10
N ARG A 144 30.32 -14.27 24.34
CA ARG A 144 30.68 -13.15 25.24
C ARG A 144 31.89 -12.36 24.74
N LEU A 145 32.90 -13.03 24.20
CA LEU A 145 34.07 -12.37 23.61
C LEU A 145 33.70 -11.53 22.38
N LEU A 146 32.86 -12.09 21.49
CA LEU A 146 32.35 -11.41 20.31
C LEU A 146 31.44 -10.22 20.68
N LEU A 147 30.58 -10.39 21.69
CA LEU A 147 29.75 -9.31 22.20
C LEU A 147 30.60 -8.20 22.84
N ARG A 148 31.66 -8.55 23.58
CA ARG A 148 32.58 -7.57 24.15
C ARG A 148 33.27 -6.76 23.07
N MET A 149 33.83 -7.44 22.08
CA MET A 149 34.47 -6.80 20.93
C MET A 149 33.52 -5.83 20.21
N ILE A 150 32.30 -6.25 19.87
CA ILE A 150 31.38 -5.37 19.14
C ILE A 150 30.88 -4.19 19.99
N VAL A 151 30.69 -4.38 21.29
CA VAL A 151 30.31 -3.28 22.19
C VAL A 151 31.45 -2.27 22.32
N ASP A 152 32.68 -2.74 22.51
CA ASP A 152 33.85 -1.84 22.59
C ASP A 152 34.05 -1.05 21.30
N ASN A 153 33.77 -1.66 20.14
CA ASN A 153 33.94 -1.01 18.83
C ASN A 153 32.75 -0.12 18.42
N CYS A 154 31.52 -0.44 18.82
CA CYS A 154 30.30 0.17 18.28
C CYS A 154 29.42 0.87 19.33
N TYR A 155 29.95 1.15 20.54
CA TYR A 155 29.16 1.69 21.66
C TYR A 155 28.40 2.98 21.31
N LEU A 156 29.00 3.89 20.54
CA LEU A 156 28.40 5.15 20.12
C LEU A 156 27.16 4.93 19.23
N ARG A 157 27.25 3.96 18.31
CA ARG A 157 26.13 3.57 17.45
C ARG A 157 25.02 2.90 18.26
N ILE A 158 25.37 2.08 19.24
CA ILE A 158 24.39 1.44 20.16
C ILE A 158 23.66 2.52 20.96
N GLN A 159 24.38 3.49 21.53
CA GLN A 159 23.80 4.59 22.30
C GLN A 159 22.85 5.44 21.46
N ARG A 160 23.20 5.76 20.22
CA ARG A 160 22.29 6.46 19.28
C ARG A 160 20.99 5.68 19.05
N LYS A 161 21.07 4.36 18.89
CA LYS A 161 19.87 3.51 18.71
C LYS A 161 18.99 3.51 19.97
N ILE A 162 19.58 3.51 21.16
CA ILE A 162 18.85 3.63 22.43
C ILE A 162 18.15 4.99 22.53
N SER A 163 18.84 6.07 22.16
CA SER A 163 18.25 7.41 22.12
C SER A 163 17.05 7.49 21.16
N LEU A 164 17.18 6.89 19.97
CA LEU A 164 16.05 6.78 19.03
C LEU A 164 14.91 5.94 19.60
N LEU A 165 15.18 4.87 20.34
CA LEU A 165 14.15 4.04 20.96
C LEU A 165 13.35 4.83 22.02
N GLY A 166 14.02 5.56 22.90
CA GLY A 166 13.35 6.36 23.93
C GLY A 166 12.61 7.57 23.36
N ASN A 167 13.08 8.16 22.26
CA ASN A 167 12.41 9.28 21.59
C ASN A 167 11.50 8.82 20.44
N SER A 168 10.74 7.74 20.65
CA SER A 168 9.85 7.20 19.61
C SER A 168 8.55 7.96 19.45
N ASP A 169 8.12 8.66 20.48
CA ASP A 169 7.01 9.58 20.49
C ASP A 169 7.44 10.84 21.23
N SER A 170 7.98 11.84 20.50
CA SER A 170 8.49 13.12 21.01
C SER A 170 9.63 13.07 22.05
N ASN A 171 9.41 12.49 23.24
CA ASN A 171 10.39 12.40 24.34
C ASN A 171 10.30 11.05 25.09
N PRO A 172 11.24 10.73 26.01
CA PRO A 172 11.26 9.46 26.74
C PRO A 172 10.02 9.17 27.58
N GLU A 173 9.52 10.16 28.31
CA GLU A 173 8.37 10.01 29.22
C GLU A 173 7.08 9.70 28.45
N THR A 174 6.82 10.48 27.39
CA THR A 174 5.65 10.30 26.52
C THR A 174 5.70 8.96 25.79
N THR A 175 6.88 8.55 25.31
CA THR A 175 7.10 7.22 24.73
C THR A 175 6.78 6.09 25.73
N ALA A 176 7.25 6.21 26.97
CA ALA A 176 6.99 5.21 28.00
C ALA A 176 5.51 5.15 28.42
N HIS A 177 4.87 6.30 28.58
CA HIS A 177 3.44 6.39 28.92
C HIS A 177 2.55 5.79 27.84
N ARG A 178 2.83 6.08 26.56
CA ARG A 178 2.08 5.51 25.44
C ARG A 178 2.25 4.00 25.38
N PHE A 179 3.47 3.50 25.58
CA PHE A 179 3.71 2.05 25.66
C PHE A 179 2.90 1.40 26.79
N MET A 180 2.92 1.97 28.00
CA MET A 180 2.15 1.46 29.14
C MET A 180 0.65 1.41 28.86
N SER A 181 0.08 2.46 28.27
CA SER A 181 -1.34 2.52 27.89
C SER A 181 -1.73 1.40 26.92
N LEU A 182 -0.86 1.08 25.96
CA LEU A 182 -1.09 0.01 24.99
C LEU A 182 -0.94 -1.38 25.60
N VAL A 183 -0.04 -1.58 26.57
CA VAL A 183 0.05 -2.82 27.34
C VAL A 183 -1.22 -3.05 28.16
N ASN A 184 -1.74 -2.01 28.83
CA ASN A 184 -3.00 -2.11 29.58
C ASN A 184 -4.18 -2.47 28.67
N SER A 185 -4.23 -1.91 27.47
CA SER A 185 -5.25 -2.25 26.47
C SER A 185 -5.12 -3.70 25.98
N TRP A 186 -3.89 -4.20 25.84
CA TRP A 186 -3.61 -5.58 25.47
C TRP A 186 -4.06 -6.59 26.54
N MET A 187 -3.93 -6.27 27.83
CA MET A 187 -4.34 -7.14 28.93
C MET A 187 -5.83 -7.51 28.89
N PHE A 188 -6.69 -6.71 28.26
CA PHE A 188 -8.10 -7.06 28.04
C PHE A 188 -8.25 -8.32 27.16
N TYR A 189 -7.34 -8.52 26.21
CA TYR A 189 -7.34 -9.66 25.28
C TYR A 189 -6.50 -10.83 25.81
N ARG A 190 -5.56 -10.56 26.71
CA ARG A 190 -4.72 -11.58 27.35
C ARG A 190 -4.74 -11.39 28.88
N PRO A 191 -5.74 -11.96 29.58
CA PRO A 191 -5.89 -11.79 31.03
C PRO A 191 -4.71 -12.34 31.85
N GLU A 192 -4.00 -13.33 31.32
CA GLU A 192 -2.77 -13.88 31.91
C GLU A 192 -1.56 -12.94 31.78
N GLY A 193 -1.67 -11.85 31.01
CA GLY A 193 -0.63 -10.86 30.83
C GLY A 193 0.63 -11.39 30.14
N GLU A 194 1.78 -10.85 30.52
CA GLU A 194 3.08 -11.26 30.00
C GLU A 194 3.49 -12.65 30.51
N THR A 195 3.74 -13.57 29.57
CA THR A 195 3.99 -14.99 29.86
C THR A 195 5.30 -15.51 29.27
N SER A 196 6.14 -14.64 28.69
CA SER A 196 7.45 -15.06 28.19
C SER A 196 8.38 -15.49 29.31
N LYS A 197 9.09 -16.59 29.10
CA LYS A 197 10.08 -17.15 30.04
C LYS A 197 11.08 -16.11 30.56
N GLY A 198 11.41 -15.12 29.72
CA GLY A 198 12.35 -14.06 30.05
C GLY A 198 11.87 -13.17 31.20
N PHE A 199 10.69 -12.57 31.04
CA PHE A 199 10.12 -11.71 32.08
C PHE A 199 9.62 -12.54 33.28
N THR A 200 9.09 -13.74 33.07
CA THR A 200 8.66 -14.62 34.18
C THR A 200 9.83 -14.99 35.10
N ASN A 201 10.99 -15.34 34.54
CA ASN A 201 12.17 -15.63 35.36
C ASN A 201 12.67 -14.38 36.10
N MET A 202 12.54 -13.20 35.51
CA MET A 202 12.94 -11.94 36.14
C MET A 202 12.06 -11.64 37.35
N ALA A 203 10.74 -11.74 37.22
CA ALA A 203 9.80 -11.57 38.32
C ALA A 203 10.05 -12.60 39.44
N LEU A 204 10.20 -13.88 39.10
CA LEU A 204 10.54 -14.94 40.06
C LEU A 204 11.84 -14.69 40.81
N THR A 205 12.86 -14.13 40.16
CA THR A 205 14.17 -13.89 40.78
C THR A 205 14.12 -12.70 41.74
N HIS A 206 13.31 -11.67 41.46
CA HIS A 206 13.27 -10.44 42.26
C HIS A 206 12.19 -10.45 43.34
N THR A 207 11.02 -11.05 43.09
CA THR A 207 9.87 -11.00 44.02
C THR A 207 9.37 -12.38 44.41
N GLY A 208 9.76 -13.43 43.70
CA GLY A 208 9.29 -14.80 43.95
C GLY A 208 7.87 -15.06 43.44
N ASP A 209 7.23 -14.07 42.81
CA ASP A 209 5.87 -14.17 42.28
C ASP A 209 5.86 -14.01 40.74
N VAL A 210 5.16 -14.91 40.06
CA VAL A 210 4.95 -14.87 38.61
C VAL A 210 3.90 -13.83 38.24
N SER A 211 2.98 -13.48 39.16
CA SER A 211 1.86 -12.57 38.87
C SER A 211 2.32 -11.15 38.49
N GLU A 212 3.51 -10.73 38.95
CA GLU A 212 4.10 -9.41 38.68
C GLU A 212 4.84 -9.32 37.34
N THR A 213 4.83 -10.38 36.52
CA THR A 213 5.59 -10.44 35.26
C THR A 213 5.30 -9.26 34.32
N THR A 214 4.03 -8.85 34.19
CA THR A 214 3.62 -7.73 33.32
C THR A 214 4.11 -6.38 33.85
N GLU A 215 4.12 -6.20 35.16
CA GLU A 215 4.61 -4.97 35.80
C GLU A 215 6.11 -4.80 35.57
N TYR A 216 6.89 -5.87 35.74
CA TYR A 216 8.32 -5.88 35.43
C TYR A 216 8.61 -5.56 33.97
N MET A 217 7.79 -6.03 33.03
CA MET A 217 7.91 -5.66 31.62
C MET A 217 7.70 -4.15 31.43
N ILE A 218 6.67 -3.56 32.03
CA ILE A 218 6.41 -2.11 31.92
C ILE A 218 7.56 -1.30 32.55
N GLN A 219 7.99 -1.65 33.77
CA GLN A 219 9.10 -1.00 34.47
C GLN A 219 10.42 -1.11 33.70
N SER A 220 10.67 -2.26 33.07
CA SER A 220 11.85 -2.46 32.22
C SER A 220 11.84 -1.52 31.01
N PHE A 221 10.68 -1.32 30.36
CA PHE A 221 10.57 -0.42 29.21
C PHE A 221 10.76 1.03 29.64
N TYR A 222 10.12 1.42 30.75
CA TYR A 222 10.27 2.74 31.35
C TYR A 222 11.74 3.06 31.65
N THR A 223 12.46 2.09 32.22
CA THR A 223 13.90 2.20 32.50
C THR A 223 14.69 2.43 31.21
N ILE A 224 14.45 1.62 30.17
CA ILE A 224 15.14 1.75 28.87
C ILE A 224 14.85 3.09 28.21
N ALA A 225 13.59 3.54 28.19
CA ALA A 225 13.21 4.83 27.59
C ALA A 225 13.98 5.98 28.25
N ASN A 226 14.06 5.98 29.59
CA ASN A 226 14.79 7.00 30.35
C ASN A 226 16.33 6.89 30.23
N GLN A 227 16.87 5.84 29.61
CA GLN A 227 18.30 5.79 29.26
C GLN A 227 18.63 6.54 27.96
N ALA A 228 17.65 7.12 27.26
CA ALA A 228 17.85 7.75 25.96
C ALA A 228 18.92 8.86 25.93
N ASP A 229 19.09 9.57 27.04
CA ASP A 229 19.93 10.77 27.13
C ASP A 229 21.24 10.55 27.92
N VAL A 230 21.51 9.31 28.38
CA VAL A 230 22.72 8.98 29.14
C VAL A 230 23.94 8.95 28.20
N ARG A 231 24.99 9.70 28.56
CA ARG A 231 26.27 9.71 27.84
C ARG A 231 27.20 8.59 28.32
N THR A 232 27.74 7.79 27.39
CA THR A 232 28.65 6.68 27.73
C THR A 232 30.14 7.00 27.54
N ASP A 233 30.47 8.18 27.04
CA ASP A 233 31.85 8.59 26.72
C ASP A 233 32.76 8.70 27.96
N GLY A 234 32.17 8.97 29.14
CA GLY A 234 32.91 9.08 30.40
C GLY A 234 33.10 7.76 31.16
N MET A 235 32.56 6.65 30.66
CA MET A 235 32.62 5.34 31.34
C MET A 235 33.91 4.59 30.99
N SER A 236 34.45 3.81 31.93
CA SER A 236 35.50 2.83 31.61
C SER A 236 34.96 1.74 30.66
N ALA A 237 35.85 1.01 29.97
CA ALA A 237 35.44 -0.05 29.05
C ALA A 237 34.59 -1.14 29.73
N ASP A 238 34.90 -1.47 30.99
CA ASP A 238 34.15 -2.47 31.75
C ASP A 238 32.79 -1.96 32.23
N GLU A 239 32.71 -0.73 32.73
CA GLU A 239 31.44 -0.09 33.10
C GLU A 239 30.52 0.04 31.88
N ARG A 240 31.06 0.51 30.75
CA ARG A 240 30.33 0.66 29.50
C ARG A 240 29.83 -0.67 28.97
N PHE A 241 30.66 -1.71 29.00
CA PHE A 241 30.26 -3.04 28.57
C PHE A 241 29.10 -3.58 29.42
N ASN A 242 29.20 -3.47 30.75
CA ASN A 242 28.15 -3.93 31.65
C ASN A 242 26.84 -3.14 31.44
N TYR A 243 26.94 -1.81 31.29
CA TYR A 243 25.81 -0.92 31.04
C TYR A 243 25.11 -1.22 29.72
N LEU A 244 25.83 -1.25 28.60
CA LEU A 244 25.21 -1.48 27.29
C LEU A 244 24.70 -2.91 27.15
N THR A 245 25.41 -3.90 27.72
CA THR A 245 24.97 -5.29 27.66
C THR A 245 23.68 -5.53 28.44
N SER A 246 23.44 -4.80 29.54
CA SER A 246 22.18 -4.89 30.29
C SER A 246 21.00 -4.37 29.44
N ILE A 247 21.16 -3.23 28.78
CA ILE A 247 20.14 -2.64 27.89
C ILE A 247 19.89 -3.54 26.67
N ILE A 248 20.96 -4.03 26.02
CA ILE A 248 20.84 -4.95 24.88
C ILE A 248 20.11 -6.23 25.31
N SER A 249 20.41 -6.74 26.50
CA SER A 249 19.72 -7.92 27.05
C SER A 249 18.25 -7.63 27.33
N ALA A 250 17.90 -6.47 27.86
CA ALA A 250 16.52 -6.08 28.08
C ALA A 250 15.75 -5.93 26.76
N CYS A 251 16.35 -5.33 25.73
CA CYS A 251 15.76 -5.26 24.39
C CYS A 251 15.49 -6.67 23.80
N ASP A 252 16.40 -7.62 23.99
CA ASP A 252 16.22 -9.02 23.58
C ASP A 252 15.04 -9.70 24.31
N LEU A 253 14.77 -9.35 25.56
CA LEU A 253 13.59 -9.84 26.29
C LEU A 253 12.30 -9.27 25.70
N PHE A 254 12.25 -7.99 25.35
CA PHE A 254 11.09 -7.39 24.68
C PHE A 254 10.79 -8.01 23.33
N VAL A 255 11.81 -8.26 22.51
CA VAL A 255 11.61 -8.92 21.20
C VAL A 255 10.99 -10.31 21.36
N LYS A 256 11.24 -10.98 22.50
CA LYS A 256 10.71 -12.30 22.84
C LYS A 256 9.47 -12.24 23.75
N SER A 257 8.92 -11.06 24.01
CA SER A 257 7.78 -10.90 24.90
C SER A 257 6.50 -11.41 24.22
N SER A 258 5.58 -11.89 25.05
CA SER A 258 4.27 -12.31 24.57
C SER A 258 3.45 -11.13 24.03
N PHE A 259 3.66 -9.91 24.55
CA PHE A 259 3.07 -8.68 24.00
C PHE A 259 3.44 -8.43 22.53
N PHE A 260 4.73 -8.43 22.19
CA PHE A 260 5.15 -8.22 20.80
C PHE A 260 4.87 -9.45 19.92
N ALA A 261 4.83 -10.66 20.49
CA ALA A 261 4.36 -11.84 19.78
C ALA A 261 2.89 -11.70 19.36
N ASP A 262 2.03 -11.18 20.22
CA ASP A 262 0.62 -10.93 19.92
C ASP A 262 0.42 -9.76 18.96
N LEU A 263 1.24 -8.72 19.04
CA LEU A 263 1.25 -7.65 18.04
C LEU A 263 1.43 -8.20 16.62
N VAL A 264 2.19 -9.28 16.44
CA VAL A 264 2.42 -9.89 15.13
C VAL A 264 1.33 -10.94 14.81
N ASN A 265 1.00 -11.80 15.78
CA ASN A 265 0.24 -13.02 15.51
C ASN A 265 -1.24 -12.92 15.91
N HIS A 266 -1.61 -12.09 16.88
CA HIS A 266 -2.97 -12.01 17.38
C HIS A 266 -3.81 -11.03 16.56
N HIS A 267 -4.68 -11.56 15.68
CA HIS A 267 -5.44 -10.74 14.72
C HIS A 267 -6.42 -9.76 15.40
N THR A 268 -7.17 -10.20 16.41
CA THR A 268 -8.15 -9.35 17.11
C THR A 268 -7.50 -8.15 17.79
N PHE A 269 -6.44 -8.37 18.59
CA PHE A 269 -5.66 -7.30 19.21
C PHE A 269 -5.15 -6.30 18.15
N ARG A 270 -4.55 -6.77 17.05
CA ARG A 270 -4.08 -5.89 15.96
C ARG A 270 -5.17 -5.02 15.34
N LEU A 271 -6.38 -5.54 15.18
CA LEU A 271 -7.51 -4.79 14.59
C LEU A 271 -8.11 -3.77 15.56
N THR A 272 -7.90 -3.95 16.86
CA THR A 272 -8.41 -3.04 17.90
C THR A 272 -7.51 -1.82 18.12
N LEU A 273 -6.27 -1.86 17.61
CA LEU A 273 -5.32 -0.76 17.68
C LEU A 273 -5.65 0.30 16.61
N LYS A 274 -5.58 1.58 16.98
CA LYS A 274 -5.61 2.68 16.00
C LYS A 274 -4.41 2.58 15.05
N PRO A 275 -4.50 3.05 13.79
CA PRO A 275 -3.37 3.00 12.84
C PRO A 275 -2.08 3.62 13.38
N GLN A 276 -2.20 4.75 14.09
CA GLN A 276 -1.08 5.46 14.70
C GLN A 276 -0.38 4.63 15.79
N ASP A 277 -1.14 3.91 16.62
CA ASP A 277 -0.61 3.06 17.69
C ASP A 277 0.05 1.81 17.12
N ARG A 278 -0.50 1.28 16.02
CA ARG A 278 0.12 0.17 15.28
C ARG A 278 1.47 0.57 14.67
N ILE A 279 1.55 1.75 14.05
CA ILE A 279 2.81 2.30 13.51
C ILE A 279 3.84 2.51 14.63
N PHE A 280 3.40 3.07 15.76
CA PHE A 280 4.23 3.26 16.95
C PHE A 280 4.81 1.93 17.46
N LEU A 281 3.96 0.92 17.71
CA LEU A 281 4.40 -0.39 18.22
C LEU A 281 5.31 -1.13 17.22
N HIS A 282 5.03 -1.08 15.92
CA HIS A 282 5.95 -1.66 14.92
C HIS A 282 7.28 -0.90 14.83
N THR A 283 7.28 0.42 15.05
CA THR A 283 8.50 1.22 15.13
C THR A 283 9.34 0.85 16.34
N LEU A 284 8.71 0.69 17.51
CA LEU A 284 9.37 0.19 18.72
C LEU A 284 9.94 -1.21 18.50
N LEU A 285 9.13 -2.15 18.00
CA LEU A 285 9.57 -3.52 17.72
C LEU A 285 10.81 -3.53 16.82
N ARG A 286 10.79 -2.77 15.71
CA ARG A 286 11.94 -2.66 14.80
C ARG A 286 13.20 -2.11 15.50
N ARG A 287 13.07 -1.07 16.32
CA ARG A 287 14.19 -0.46 17.05
C ARG A 287 14.76 -1.41 18.11
N LEU A 288 13.89 -2.09 18.86
CA LEU A 288 14.25 -3.12 19.83
C LEU A 288 15.01 -4.27 19.15
N THR A 289 14.53 -4.77 18.02
CA THR A 289 15.20 -5.82 17.24
C THR A 289 16.59 -5.38 16.78
N GLN A 290 16.76 -4.13 16.33
CA GLN A 290 18.05 -3.60 15.89
C GLN A 290 19.09 -3.45 17.00
N ILE A 291 18.66 -3.30 18.26
CA ILE A 291 19.53 -3.27 19.44
C ILE A 291 19.80 -4.70 19.92
N ALA A 292 18.78 -5.55 19.98
CA ALA A 292 18.92 -6.97 20.34
C ALA A 292 19.84 -7.74 19.38
N ALA A 293 19.95 -7.31 18.12
CA ALA A 293 20.82 -7.88 17.09
C ALA A 293 22.30 -7.98 17.52
N TYR A 294 22.82 -7.04 18.31
CA TYR A 294 24.23 -7.07 18.76
C TYR A 294 24.55 -8.33 19.59
N LYS A 295 23.63 -8.72 20.48
CA LYS A 295 23.75 -9.92 21.33
C LYS A 295 23.31 -11.19 20.60
N THR A 296 22.16 -11.14 19.94
CA THR A 296 21.61 -12.33 19.26
C THR A 296 22.49 -12.75 18.08
N GLY A 297 23.04 -11.81 17.32
CA GLY A 297 23.99 -12.08 16.24
C GLY A 297 25.32 -12.64 16.75
N ALA A 298 25.89 -12.10 17.83
CA ALA A 298 27.11 -12.64 18.44
C ALA A 298 26.91 -14.08 18.94
N ALA A 299 25.74 -14.37 19.53
CA ALA A 299 25.37 -15.73 19.90
C ALA A 299 25.22 -16.63 18.67
N LYS A 300 24.45 -16.23 17.66
CA LYS A 300 24.29 -17.00 16.40
C LYS A 300 25.65 -17.31 15.77
N PHE A 301 26.53 -16.32 15.67
CA PHE A 301 27.86 -16.50 15.12
C PHE A 301 28.72 -17.46 15.97
N ALA A 302 28.69 -17.36 17.29
CA ALA A 302 29.42 -18.27 18.16
C ALA A 302 28.95 -19.73 18.09
N PHE A 303 27.63 -19.95 17.94
CA PHE A 303 27.04 -21.29 17.91
C PHE A 303 27.08 -21.94 16.54
N ILE A 304 27.11 -21.15 15.45
CA ILE A 304 26.95 -21.64 14.08
C ILE A 304 28.16 -21.25 13.24
N GLY A 305 28.51 -19.95 13.22
CA GLY A 305 29.60 -19.43 12.40
C GLY A 305 30.98 -19.95 12.82
N ILE A 306 31.26 -20.04 14.12
CA ILE A 306 32.56 -20.52 14.63
C ILE A 306 32.80 -22.00 14.29
N PRO A 307 31.88 -22.95 14.58
CA PRO A 307 32.02 -24.34 14.12
C PRO A 307 32.18 -24.44 12.60
N TYR A 308 31.35 -23.70 11.85
CA TYR A 308 31.44 -23.64 10.39
C TYR A 308 32.83 -23.23 9.90
N MET A 309 33.41 -22.17 10.48
CA MET A 309 34.74 -21.70 10.08
C MET A 309 35.82 -22.75 10.36
N LEU A 310 35.72 -23.48 11.47
CA LEU A 310 36.70 -24.53 11.81
C LEU A 310 36.61 -25.74 10.88
N ASP A 311 35.40 -26.13 10.50
CA ASP A 311 35.18 -27.21 9.56
C ASP A 311 35.79 -26.88 8.19
N VAL A 312 35.65 -25.63 7.73
CA VAL A 312 36.24 -25.16 6.47
C VAL A 312 37.77 -25.05 6.56
N LEU A 313 38.31 -24.53 7.68
CA LEU A 313 39.76 -24.36 7.86
C LEU A 313 40.49 -25.69 8.07
N GLY A 314 39.83 -26.67 8.68
CA GLY A 314 40.46 -27.89 9.15
C GLY A 314 41.60 -27.62 10.17
N PRO A 315 42.35 -28.66 10.56
CA PRO A 315 43.46 -28.52 11.50
C PRO A 315 44.60 -27.64 10.96
N SER A 316 44.96 -27.84 9.70
CA SER A 316 46.08 -27.14 9.06
C SER A 316 45.79 -25.64 8.83
N GLY A 317 44.60 -25.28 8.34
CA GLY A 317 44.23 -23.87 8.16
C GLY A 317 44.03 -23.14 9.49
N LYS A 318 43.57 -23.84 10.53
CA LYS A 318 43.52 -23.31 11.91
C LYS A 318 44.93 -23.00 12.42
N GLU A 319 45.89 -23.91 12.25
CA GLU A 319 47.27 -23.69 12.65
C GLU A 319 47.92 -22.53 11.87
N GLU A 320 47.69 -22.45 10.56
CA GLU A 320 48.19 -21.35 9.71
C GLU A 320 47.65 -19.99 10.14
N PHE A 321 46.38 -19.91 10.52
CA PHE A 321 45.78 -18.68 11.06
C PHE A 321 46.35 -18.29 12.44
N LEU A 322 46.64 -19.30 13.27
CA LEU A 322 47.11 -19.11 14.65
C LEU A 322 48.61 -18.84 14.76
N GLY A 323 49.46 -19.32 13.82
CA GLY A 323 50.90 -19.05 13.96
C GLY A 323 51.89 -19.55 12.89
N THR A 324 52.94 -18.73 12.73
CA THR A 324 54.37 -19.12 12.67
C THR A 324 55.02 -19.65 11.37
N SER A 325 54.30 -19.90 10.27
CA SER A 325 54.86 -20.42 9.00
C SER A 325 55.13 -19.39 7.89
N GLY A 326 54.91 -18.10 8.14
CA GLY A 326 55.42 -17.00 7.30
C GLY A 326 54.37 -16.20 6.52
N ASP A 327 53.25 -16.79 6.11
CA ASP A 327 52.33 -16.09 5.19
C ASP A 327 50.98 -15.66 5.82
N GLY A 328 50.55 -16.23 6.95
CA GLY A 328 49.41 -15.71 7.73
C GLY A 328 48.06 -15.74 6.99
N HIS A 329 47.77 -16.80 6.24
CA HIS A 329 46.61 -16.84 5.33
C HIS A 329 45.69 -18.05 5.56
N GLY A 330 45.15 -18.21 6.78
CA GLY A 330 43.99 -19.07 7.03
C GLY A 330 42.65 -18.33 6.95
N ILE A 331 42.52 -17.20 7.66
CA ILE A 331 41.38 -16.28 7.54
C ILE A 331 41.88 -14.90 7.14
N THR A 332 41.37 -14.38 6.04
CA THR A 332 41.70 -13.07 5.51
C THR A 332 40.45 -12.18 5.47
N ILE A 333 40.64 -10.89 5.68
CA ILE A 333 39.60 -9.87 5.54
C ILE A 333 40.10 -8.84 4.54
N GLU A 334 39.46 -8.81 3.37
CA GLU A 334 39.74 -7.89 2.29
C GLU A 334 38.81 -6.68 2.38
N LEU A 335 39.41 -5.53 2.64
CA LEU A 335 38.72 -4.24 2.60
C LEU A 335 38.81 -3.72 1.16
N LEU A 336 37.67 -3.66 0.46
CA LEU A 336 37.65 -3.30 -0.96
C LEU A 336 38.07 -1.84 -1.15
N SER A 337 39.04 -1.62 -2.05
CA SER A 337 39.58 -0.29 -2.35
C SER A 337 38.99 0.39 -3.60
N HIS A 338 38.24 -0.37 -4.39
CA HIS A 338 37.75 0.08 -5.70
C HIS A 338 36.57 1.05 -5.55
N VAL A 339 36.88 2.35 -5.61
CA VAL A 339 35.90 3.41 -5.82
C VAL A 339 36.15 4.01 -7.20
N PRO A 340 35.18 3.99 -8.13
CA PRO A 340 35.21 4.95 -9.22
C PRO A 340 35.05 6.34 -8.61
N LYS A 341 36.01 7.23 -8.86
CA LYS A 341 36.06 8.62 -8.35
C LYS A 341 34.64 9.18 -8.19
N SER A 342 34.23 9.57 -6.98
CA SER A 342 33.00 10.38 -6.87
C SER A 342 33.17 11.57 -7.79
N LYS A 343 32.21 11.72 -8.68
CA LYS A 343 32.01 12.99 -9.34
C LYS A 343 31.26 13.82 -8.32
N THR A 344 31.95 14.79 -7.73
CA THR A 344 31.28 15.86 -7.01
C THR A 344 30.44 16.61 -8.02
N PHE A 345 29.13 16.41 -7.95
CA PHE A 345 28.20 17.13 -8.78
C PHE A 345 27.71 18.32 -7.96
N THR A 346 28.15 19.51 -8.34
CA THR A 346 27.47 20.75 -7.97
C THR A 346 26.35 20.95 -8.98
N TRP A 347 25.11 20.91 -8.49
CA TRP A 347 23.98 21.34 -9.29
C TRP A 347 24.24 22.80 -9.72
N PRO A 348 24.30 23.10 -11.03
CA PRO A 348 24.71 24.41 -11.53
C PRO A 348 23.72 25.53 -11.17
N GLU A 349 22.48 25.16 -10.88
CA GLU A 349 21.36 25.98 -10.43
C GLU A 349 20.37 25.03 -9.69
N PRO A 350 19.47 25.52 -8.82
CA PRO A 350 18.56 24.65 -8.08
C PRO A 350 17.64 23.90 -9.04
N PRO A 351 17.11 22.73 -8.63
CA PRO A 351 16.17 21.97 -9.45
C PRO A 351 15.01 22.84 -9.93
N ILE A 352 14.56 23.78 -9.09
CA ILE A 352 13.50 24.75 -9.43
C ILE A 352 13.86 25.60 -10.64
N ASP A 353 15.06 26.16 -10.72
CA ASP A 353 15.46 27.04 -11.83
C ASP A 353 15.81 26.24 -13.08
N ARG A 354 16.46 25.08 -12.91
CA ARG A 354 16.85 24.19 -14.02
C ARG A 354 15.64 23.55 -14.68
N LEU A 355 14.70 23.06 -13.88
CA LEU A 355 13.41 22.56 -14.36
C LEU A 355 12.56 23.72 -14.87
N SER A 356 12.53 24.90 -14.23
CA SER A 356 11.78 26.05 -14.77
C SER A 356 12.29 26.50 -16.14
N ALA A 357 13.60 26.49 -16.37
CA ALA A 357 14.21 26.73 -17.68
C ALA A 357 13.91 25.60 -18.69
N LEU A 358 13.95 24.34 -18.26
CA LEU A 358 13.51 23.18 -19.06
C LEU A 358 12.00 23.20 -19.36
N LEU A 359 11.19 23.86 -18.54
CA LEU A 359 9.74 23.93 -18.65
C LEU A 359 9.27 25.22 -19.36
N GLY A 360 10.20 26.10 -19.75
CA GLY A 360 9.89 27.35 -20.46
C GLY A 360 9.25 28.45 -19.61
N LEU A 361 9.36 28.38 -18.27
CA LEU A 361 8.68 29.28 -17.34
C LEU A 361 9.36 30.66 -17.18
N ASN A 362 10.53 30.87 -17.77
CA ASN A 362 11.33 32.10 -17.58
C ASN A 362 10.97 33.25 -18.52
N ASP A 363 10.04 33.08 -19.48
CA ASP A 363 9.58 34.16 -20.37
C ASP A 363 8.52 35.04 -19.69
N THR A 364 9.00 35.92 -18.80
CA THR A 364 8.21 37.03 -18.26
C THR A 364 8.21 38.19 -19.26
N GLY A 365 7.40 38.09 -20.33
CA GLY A 365 7.52 39.00 -21.47
C GLY A 365 6.29 39.18 -22.37
N SER A 366 5.12 39.49 -21.81
CA SER A 366 3.97 40.14 -22.47
C SER A 366 3.15 39.37 -23.53
N SER A 367 1.83 39.61 -23.43
CA SER A 367 0.73 39.31 -24.37
C SER A 367 0.08 37.91 -24.32
N ILE A 368 -1.18 37.96 -23.88
CA ILE A 368 -2.23 36.94 -23.91
C ILE A 368 -2.46 36.45 -25.35
N PRO A 369 -2.57 35.14 -25.63
CA PRO A 369 -3.20 34.67 -26.86
C PRO A 369 -4.71 34.55 -26.66
N ASN A 370 -5.44 35.39 -27.39
CA ASN A 370 -6.89 35.39 -27.50
C ASN A 370 -7.45 34.05 -27.99
N HIS A 371 -8.60 33.67 -27.43
CA HIS A 371 -9.55 32.76 -28.08
C HIS A 371 -9.98 33.34 -29.44
N SER A 372 -9.72 32.62 -30.54
CA SER A 372 -10.59 32.70 -31.71
C SER A 372 -10.54 31.40 -32.51
N ARG A 373 -11.74 30.91 -32.84
CA ARG A 373 -11.99 29.93 -33.89
C ARG A 373 -11.68 30.58 -35.22
N GLU A 374 -10.73 30.05 -35.98
CA GLU A 374 -10.77 30.13 -37.45
C GLU A 374 -10.42 28.77 -38.06
N THR A 375 -11.43 28.18 -38.69
CA THR A 375 -11.30 27.13 -39.69
C THR A 375 -10.89 27.76 -41.02
N SER A 376 -9.76 27.37 -41.61
CA SER A 376 -9.65 26.99 -43.03
C SER A 376 -8.21 26.91 -43.55
N ALA A 377 -8.07 26.05 -44.56
CA ALA A 377 -7.07 26.03 -45.62
C ALA A 377 -5.72 25.34 -45.37
N ALA A 378 -5.46 24.39 -46.27
CA ALA A 378 -4.27 23.59 -46.40
C ALA A 378 -3.14 24.33 -47.16
N SER A 379 -1.96 23.71 -47.09
CA SER A 379 -0.89 23.61 -48.10
C SER A 379 0.35 24.52 -48.03
N ASN A 380 1.50 23.82 -47.99
CA ASN A 380 2.80 24.06 -48.63
C ASN A 380 3.47 25.44 -48.59
N SER A 381 4.68 25.50 -48.02
CA SER A 381 5.92 26.02 -48.64
C SER A 381 7.04 26.13 -47.58
N THR A 382 8.06 25.26 -47.69
CA THR A 382 9.47 25.56 -48.06
C THR A 382 10.28 26.37 -47.05
N CYS A 383 11.40 25.75 -46.67
CA CYS A 383 12.50 26.24 -45.86
C CYS A 383 13.08 27.56 -46.38
N ASP A 384 13.59 28.41 -45.49
CA ASP A 384 14.90 29.03 -45.70
C ASP A 384 15.57 29.47 -44.39
N SER A 385 16.89 29.29 -44.40
CA SER A 385 17.88 29.43 -43.35
C SER A 385 18.42 30.85 -43.20
N SER A 386 18.74 31.28 -41.96
CA SER A 386 20.09 31.78 -41.56
C SER A 386 20.05 32.64 -40.28
N SER A 387 20.67 32.18 -39.19
CA SER A 387 21.78 32.87 -38.48
C SER A 387 22.02 32.25 -37.09
N SER A 388 23.28 31.88 -36.87
CA SER A 388 23.84 31.09 -35.76
C SER A 388 24.27 31.92 -34.55
N SER A 389 23.99 31.43 -33.33
CA SER A 389 25.00 31.12 -32.28
C SER A 389 24.36 30.76 -30.92
N CYS A 390 24.36 29.48 -30.53
CA CYS A 390 25.05 28.94 -29.34
C CYS A 390 24.75 27.44 -29.19
N SER A 391 25.82 26.65 -29.13
CA SER A 391 25.83 25.19 -29.12
C SER A 391 25.82 24.64 -27.70
N LEU A 392 24.66 24.20 -27.20
CA LEU A 392 24.55 23.19 -26.14
C LEU A 392 23.14 22.55 -26.20
N GLY A 393 22.83 21.92 -27.32
CA GLY A 393 21.51 21.33 -27.54
C GLY A 393 21.60 20.07 -28.37
N CYS A 394 21.91 18.94 -27.75
CA CYS A 394 21.40 17.63 -28.17
C CYS A 394 21.72 16.57 -27.11
N HIS A 395 20.70 15.75 -26.81
CA HIS A 395 20.64 14.60 -25.89
C HIS A 395 19.85 14.79 -24.58
N PHE A 396 18.85 15.67 -24.58
CA PHE A 396 17.65 15.42 -23.76
C PHE A 396 16.54 14.88 -24.66
N ASN A 397 15.83 13.86 -24.16
CA ASN A 397 14.76 13.18 -24.87
C ASN A 397 13.66 14.20 -25.21
N VAL A 398 13.51 14.51 -26.50
CA VAL A 398 12.51 15.47 -27.02
C VAL A 398 11.09 15.12 -26.55
N HIS A 399 10.85 13.83 -26.30
CA HIS A 399 9.60 13.32 -25.75
C HIS A 399 9.37 13.74 -24.28
N ALA A 400 10.40 13.69 -23.43
CA ALA A 400 10.31 14.11 -22.03
C ALA A 400 10.08 15.63 -21.94
N TYR A 401 10.70 16.42 -22.82
CA TYR A 401 10.49 17.86 -22.91
C TYR A 401 9.06 18.21 -23.36
N GLN A 402 8.51 17.48 -24.34
CA GLN A 402 7.13 17.66 -24.79
C GLN A 402 6.10 17.27 -23.72
N GLU A 403 6.31 16.17 -22.98
CA GLU A 403 5.39 15.76 -21.90
C GLU A 403 5.47 16.69 -20.69
N LEU A 404 6.68 17.10 -20.28
CA LEU A 404 6.88 18.06 -19.19
C LEU A 404 6.33 19.46 -19.55
N SER A 405 6.40 19.87 -20.83
CA SER A 405 5.81 21.12 -21.35
C SER A 405 4.27 21.15 -21.38
N ARG A 406 3.60 20.01 -21.13
CA ARG A 406 2.13 19.91 -21.04
C ARG A 406 1.57 20.00 -19.62
N LEU A 407 2.42 19.86 -18.60
CA LEU A 407 2.02 20.01 -17.19
C LEU A 407 1.56 21.45 -16.88
N ASP A 408 0.50 21.60 -16.08
CA ASP A 408 0.05 22.90 -15.56
C ASP A 408 1.15 23.58 -14.74
N ASN A 409 1.22 24.91 -14.79
CA ASN A 409 2.21 25.72 -14.08
C ASN A 409 2.17 25.49 -12.56
N GLN A 410 1.01 25.20 -11.98
CA GLN A 410 0.89 24.89 -10.54
C GLN A 410 1.48 23.52 -10.20
N LEU A 411 1.24 22.49 -11.03
CA LEU A 411 1.77 21.14 -10.84
C LEU A 411 3.30 21.08 -10.99
N ARG A 412 3.85 21.91 -11.89
CA ARG A 412 5.31 22.10 -12.02
C ARG A 412 5.91 22.71 -10.77
N LEU A 413 5.23 23.70 -10.17
CA LEU A 413 5.64 24.33 -8.92
C LEU A 413 5.54 23.36 -7.74
N ASP A 414 4.50 22.54 -7.65
CA ASP A 414 4.30 21.55 -6.58
C ASP A 414 5.29 20.38 -6.65
N LEU A 415 5.69 19.94 -7.85
CA LEU A 415 6.79 18.98 -8.05
C LEU A 415 8.11 19.55 -7.52
N LEU A 416 8.34 20.84 -7.75
CA LEU A 416 9.52 21.57 -7.30
C LEU A 416 9.51 21.84 -5.78
N ASP A 417 8.34 21.97 -5.17
CA ASP A 417 8.15 22.14 -3.72
C ASP A 417 8.00 20.82 -2.94
N SER A 418 7.86 19.67 -3.60
CA SER A 418 7.68 18.38 -2.93
C SER A 418 8.85 18.06 -1.99
N GLY A 419 8.54 17.70 -0.74
CA GLY A 419 9.53 17.34 0.30
C GLY A 419 10.56 16.29 -0.17
N LEU A 420 10.18 15.42 -1.11
CA LEU A 420 11.06 14.42 -1.72
C LEU A 420 12.13 15.02 -2.64
N LEU A 421 11.84 16.10 -3.37
CA LEU A 421 12.78 16.82 -4.23
C LEU A 421 13.52 17.94 -3.47
N SER A 422 12.82 18.66 -2.58
CA SER A 422 13.37 19.75 -1.77
C SER A 422 14.27 19.27 -0.61
N GLU A 423 14.05 18.08 -0.03
CA GLU A 423 14.98 17.47 0.93
C GLU A 423 16.13 16.71 0.25
N ALA A 424 15.93 16.20 -0.96
CA ALA A 424 16.96 15.46 -1.71
C ALA A 424 18.00 16.39 -2.35
N TRP A 425 17.60 17.58 -2.82
CA TRP A 425 18.45 18.47 -3.61
C TRP A 425 18.34 19.93 -3.16
N ILE A 426 19.49 20.51 -2.80
CA ILE A 426 19.63 21.89 -2.33
C ILE A 426 20.61 22.61 -3.27
N GLU A 427 20.28 23.84 -3.68
CA GLU A 427 21.14 24.67 -4.53
C GLU A 427 22.56 24.79 -3.99
N GLY A 428 23.57 24.57 -4.84
CA GLY A 428 24.98 24.64 -4.44
C GLY A 428 25.43 23.57 -3.43
N LYS A 429 24.52 22.75 -2.88
CA LYS A 429 24.87 21.62 -2.01
C LYS A 429 25.50 20.54 -2.87
N GLN A 430 26.79 20.30 -2.63
CA GLN A 430 27.49 19.21 -3.28
C GLN A 430 26.80 17.89 -2.94
N VAL A 431 26.30 17.21 -3.97
CA VAL A 431 25.85 15.83 -3.84
C VAL A 431 27.04 14.96 -4.20
N GLU A 432 27.61 14.35 -3.19
CA GLU A 432 28.56 13.27 -3.39
C GLU A 432 27.76 12.03 -3.77
N SER A 433 27.68 11.74 -5.06
CA SER A 433 27.14 10.48 -5.54
C SER A 433 28.06 9.34 -5.08
N ARG A 434 27.50 8.35 -4.38
CA ARG A 434 28.25 7.20 -3.85
C ARG A 434 27.63 5.91 -4.36
N SER A 435 28.47 4.96 -4.76
CA SER A 435 27.99 3.59 -4.92
C SER A 435 27.69 3.01 -3.54
N HIS A 436 26.51 2.40 -3.33
CA HIS A 436 26.21 1.77 -2.04
C HIS A 436 27.03 0.49 -1.88
N SER A 437 27.44 0.19 -0.65
CA SER A 437 28.39 -0.90 -0.35
C SER A 437 27.97 -2.27 -0.88
N VAL A 438 26.67 -2.57 -0.89
CA VAL A 438 26.14 -3.83 -1.45
C VAL A 438 26.43 -3.95 -2.95
N ILE A 439 26.29 -2.86 -3.70
CA ILE A 439 26.49 -2.85 -5.14
C ILE A 439 27.98 -2.87 -5.47
N GLN A 440 28.79 -2.09 -4.75
CA GLN A 440 30.25 -2.14 -4.87
C GLN A 440 30.79 -3.56 -4.67
N LEU A 441 30.30 -4.25 -3.63
CA LEU A 441 30.73 -5.59 -3.30
C LEU A 441 30.36 -6.59 -4.41
N VAL A 442 29.11 -6.57 -4.88
CA VAL A 442 28.65 -7.47 -5.95
C VAL A 442 29.46 -7.28 -7.23
N HIS A 443 29.73 -6.04 -7.63
CA HIS A 443 30.56 -5.77 -8.80
C HIS A 443 31.98 -6.27 -8.68
N TYR A 444 32.62 -6.05 -7.53
CA TYR A 444 33.97 -6.56 -7.30
C TYR A 444 34.03 -8.09 -7.39
N LEU A 445 33.03 -8.77 -6.82
CA LEU A 445 32.95 -10.23 -6.86
C LEU A 445 32.73 -10.74 -8.30
N GLU A 446 31.88 -10.08 -9.09
CA GLU A 446 31.68 -10.42 -10.50
C GLU A 446 32.93 -10.15 -11.36
N ASP A 447 33.56 -8.98 -11.21
CA ASP A 447 34.73 -8.58 -12.00
C ASP A 447 35.94 -9.49 -11.75
N MET A 448 36.10 -9.96 -10.51
CA MET A 448 37.16 -10.90 -10.12
C MET A 448 36.76 -12.37 -10.29
N ASN A 449 35.53 -12.64 -10.75
CA ASN A 449 34.95 -13.99 -10.86
C ASN A 449 35.05 -14.81 -9.55
N ILE A 450 34.81 -14.15 -8.42
CA ILE A 450 34.90 -14.74 -7.08
C ILE A 450 33.56 -15.38 -6.73
N GLU A 451 33.57 -16.68 -6.51
CA GLU A 451 32.42 -17.40 -6.03
C GLU A 451 32.30 -17.29 -4.50
N ILE A 452 31.12 -16.88 -4.02
CA ILE A 452 30.84 -16.73 -2.59
C ILE A 452 29.88 -17.81 -2.09
N SER A 453 30.03 -18.16 -0.82
CA SER A 453 29.23 -19.21 -0.21
C SER A 453 27.75 -18.79 -0.10
N CYS A 454 26.86 -19.65 -0.59
CA CYS A 454 25.41 -19.46 -0.57
C CYS A 454 24.91 -18.16 -1.24
N TRP A 455 25.74 -17.51 -2.07
CA TRP A 455 25.36 -16.30 -2.80
C TRP A 455 24.83 -15.15 -1.90
N THR A 456 25.15 -15.18 -0.60
CA THR A 456 24.50 -14.32 0.40
C THR A 456 25.35 -13.09 0.72
N ILE A 457 24.73 -11.92 0.71
CA ILE A 457 25.34 -10.64 1.12
C ILE A 457 24.69 -10.16 2.42
N GLY A 458 25.52 -9.98 3.45
CA GLY A 458 25.11 -9.32 4.69
C GLY A 458 25.24 -7.82 4.59
N THR A 459 24.33 -7.12 5.26
CA THR A 459 24.22 -5.66 5.20
C THR A 459 23.97 -5.07 6.59
N SER A 460 24.67 -3.98 6.93
CA SER A 460 24.57 -3.36 8.27
C SER A 460 23.27 -2.58 8.47
N LYS A 461 22.55 -2.33 7.37
CA LYS A 461 21.19 -1.78 7.29
C LYS A 461 20.44 -2.46 6.15
N PRO A 462 19.09 -2.50 6.20
CA PRO A 462 18.31 -3.01 5.08
C PRO A 462 18.63 -2.24 3.79
N ILE A 463 18.73 -2.96 2.67
CA ILE A 463 19.05 -2.37 1.37
C ILE A 463 18.01 -1.31 0.96
N CYS A 464 18.46 -0.27 0.24
CA CYS A 464 17.54 0.71 -0.33
C CYS A 464 16.82 0.12 -1.53
N TRP A 465 15.69 0.72 -1.91
CA TRP A 465 14.88 0.25 -3.03
C TRP A 465 15.68 0.16 -4.35
N VAL A 466 16.50 1.17 -4.64
CA VAL A 466 17.30 1.23 -5.88
C VAL A 466 18.31 0.08 -5.95
N CYS A 467 18.97 -0.26 -4.83
CA CYS A 467 19.90 -1.39 -4.77
C CYS A 467 19.18 -2.73 -4.95
N ASP A 468 17.99 -2.89 -4.36
CA ASP A 468 17.17 -4.11 -4.55
C ASP A 468 16.80 -4.29 -6.04
N ARG A 469 16.38 -3.23 -6.72
CA ARG A 469 16.06 -3.27 -8.16
C ARG A 469 17.27 -3.53 -9.04
N TYR A 470 18.40 -2.91 -8.71
CA TYR A 470 19.65 -3.16 -9.40
C TYR A 470 20.03 -4.64 -9.36
N LEU A 471 20.03 -5.26 -8.18
CA LEU A 471 20.41 -6.66 -8.01
C LEU A 471 19.47 -7.61 -8.77
N ARG A 472 18.16 -7.35 -8.74
CA ARG A 472 17.18 -8.13 -9.52
C ARG A 472 17.39 -8.01 -11.03
N SER A 473 17.71 -6.81 -11.51
CA SER A 473 17.96 -6.56 -12.93
C SER A 473 19.25 -7.23 -13.40
N LEU A 474 20.30 -7.19 -12.56
CA LEU A 474 21.56 -7.89 -12.78
C LEU A 474 21.35 -9.41 -12.87
N GLU A 475 20.56 -9.98 -11.96
CA GLU A 475 20.21 -11.40 -11.94
C GLU A 475 19.49 -11.81 -13.24
N TYR A 476 18.48 -11.05 -13.67
CA TYR A 476 17.76 -11.31 -14.92
C TYR A 476 18.69 -11.31 -16.14
N CYS A 477 19.61 -10.34 -16.22
CA CYS A 477 20.56 -10.28 -17.34
C CYS A 477 21.50 -11.48 -17.37
N LEU A 478 21.97 -11.92 -16.19
CA LEU A 478 22.84 -13.10 -16.07
C LEU A 478 22.11 -14.39 -16.45
N GLU A 479 20.82 -14.53 -16.14
CA GLU A 479 20.02 -15.68 -16.59
C GLU A 479 19.88 -15.76 -18.11
N VAL A 480 19.70 -14.61 -18.77
CA VAL A 480 19.56 -14.53 -20.23
C VAL A 480 20.86 -14.88 -20.93
N GLU A 481 22.01 -14.43 -20.41
CA GLU A 481 23.34 -14.76 -20.93
C GLU A 481 23.66 -16.27 -20.81
N CYS A 482 23.34 -16.89 -19.66
CA CYS A 482 23.51 -18.34 -19.48
C CYS A 482 22.66 -19.14 -20.48
N ARG A 483 21.38 -18.76 -20.66
CA ARG A 483 20.48 -19.43 -21.62
C ARG A 483 20.88 -19.25 -23.08
N ALA A 484 21.55 -18.15 -23.42
CA ALA A 484 22.06 -17.90 -24.77
C ALA A 484 23.34 -18.68 -25.08
N SER A 485 24.05 -19.16 -24.05
CA SER A 485 25.34 -19.86 -24.16
C SER A 485 25.18 -21.39 -24.23
N GLU A 486 24.05 -21.94 -23.81
CA GLU A 486 23.75 -23.38 -23.87
C GLU A 486 23.03 -23.75 -25.17
N VAL A 487 23.81 -23.89 -26.23
CA VAL A 487 23.44 -24.70 -27.41
C VAL A 487 24.16 -26.04 -27.27
N GLU A 488 23.37 -27.12 -27.21
CA GLU A 488 23.76 -28.54 -27.31
C GLU A 488 24.40 -29.21 -26.08
N GLU A 489 23.59 -29.76 -25.17
CA GLU A 489 23.44 -31.22 -24.96
C GLU A 489 22.55 -31.51 -23.72
N GLU A 490 21.62 -32.44 -23.87
CA GLU A 490 20.65 -32.86 -22.86
C GLU A 490 21.32 -33.51 -21.63
N THR A 491 20.95 -33.10 -20.42
CA THR A 491 20.64 -34.02 -19.31
C THR A 491 19.70 -33.37 -18.30
N GLU A 492 18.57 -34.04 -18.05
CA GLU A 492 17.39 -33.50 -17.38
C GLU A 492 17.42 -33.59 -15.84
N LEU A 493 18.58 -33.41 -15.18
CA LEU A 493 18.71 -33.58 -13.72
C LEU A 493 19.22 -32.37 -12.91
N GLU A 494 19.39 -31.18 -13.50
CA GLU A 494 19.82 -29.96 -12.78
C GLU A 494 18.88 -28.75 -12.98
N ARG A 495 17.57 -28.97 -13.16
CA ARG A 495 16.58 -27.87 -13.17
C ARG A 495 16.16 -27.45 -11.75
N MET A 496 17.05 -26.83 -10.98
CA MET A 496 16.80 -25.97 -9.79
C MET A 496 18.08 -25.14 -9.53
N THR A 497 18.14 -23.81 -9.44
CA THR A 497 17.13 -22.74 -9.32
C THR A 497 17.76 -21.36 -9.63
N PRO A 498 16.93 -20.39 -10.08
CA PRO A 498 17.29 -18.99 -10.29
C PRO A 498 17.40 -18.21 -8.95
N ARG A 499 18.53 -17.51 -8.75
CA ARG A 499 18.80 -16.31 -7.91
C ARG A 499 20.27 -16.22 -7.53
N LYS A 500 21.03 -15.32 -8.18
CA LYS A 500 22.50 -15.21 -7.97
C LYS A 500 22.90 -14.45 -6.71
N TRP A 501 22.02 -13.67 -6.09
CA TRP A 501 22.38 -12.87 -4.91
C TRP A 501 21.24 -12.82 -3.88
N TYR A 502 21.51 -13.23 -2.64
CA TYR A 502 20.57 -13.20 -1.51
C TYR A 502 20.92 -12.09 -0.53
N THR A 503 19.94 -11.26 -0.17
CA THR A 503 20.10 -10.17 0.81
C THR A 503 18.96 -10.16 1.81
N SER A 504 19.12 -9.41 2.92
CA SER A 504 18.01 -9.10 3.81
C SER A 504 16.91 -8.30 3.09
N LYS A 505 15.65 -8.42 3.57
CA LYS A 505 14.51 -7.68 2.99
C LYS A 505 14.80 -6.17 2.97
N GLY A 506 14.61 -5.55 1.80
CA GLY A 506 14.83 -4.13 1.60
C GLY A 506 13.96 -3.22 2.47
N SER A 507 14.45 -2.00 2.71
CA SER A 507 13.75 -0.97 3.49
C SER A 507 12.54 -0.35 2.77
N GLY A 508 12.46 -0.50 1.45
CA GLY A 508 11.49 0.22 0.59
C GLY A 508 11.78 1.71 0.45
N LYS A 509 12.87 2.24 1.03
CA LYS A 509 13.22 3.66 0.94
C LYS A 509 14.20 3.93 -0.21
N VAL A 510 13.98 5.03 -0.93
CA VAL A 510 14.94 5.58 -1.91
C VAL A 510 15.96 6.45 -1.16
N LYS A 511 17.23 6.37 -1.55
CA LYS A 511 18.28 7.27 -1.03
C LYS A 511 18.80 8.14 -2.16
N HIS A 512 18.96 9.43 -1.88
CA HIS A 512 19.33 10.47 -2.84
C HIS A 512 20.83 10.48 -3.20
N ASP A 513 21.65 9.70 -2.50
CA ASP A 513 23.11 9.65 -2.61
C ASP A 513 23.62 8.50 -3.50
N TRP A 514 22.72 7.83 -4.25
CA TRP A 514 23.03 6.64 -5.04
C TRP A 514 23.62 6.97 -6.42
N LEU A 515 24.58 6.16 -6.90
CA LEU A 515 25.20 6.26 -8.22
C LEU A 515 25.09 4.93 -8.99
N ILE A 516 24.79 5.01 -10.30
CA ILE A 516 24.93 3.86 -11.21
C ILE A 516 26.42 3.48 -11.32
N PRO A 517 26.80 2.22 -11.01
CA PRO A 517 28.18 1.78 -11.14
C PRO A 517 28.70 1.95 -12.57
N PRO A 518 29.93 2.42 -12.79
CA PRO A 518 30.47 2.64 -14.13
C PRO A 518 30.72 1.37 -14.93
N ASN A 519 30.81 0.22 -14.25
CA ASN A 519 30.87 -1.12 -14.83
C ASN A 519 29.49 -1.80 -14.90
N ALA A 520 28.39 -1.09 -14.65
CA ALA A 520 27.06 -1.66 -14.81
C ALA A 520 26.83 -2.09 -16.27
N LYS A 521 26.38 -3.33 -16.46
CA LYS A 521 26.02 -3.86 -17.78
C LYS A 521 24.98 -2.95 -18.43
N ARG A 522 25.12 -2.71 -19.74
CA ARG A 522 24.24 -1.80 -20.49
C ARG A 522 22.76 -2.19 -20.33
N ASP A 523 22.46 -3.48 -20.34
CA ASP A 523 21.09 -3.98 -20.20
C ASP A 523 20.53 -3.78 -18.79
N VAL A 524 21.38 -3.86 -17.75
CA VAL A 524 21.00 -3.54 -16.36
C VAL A 524 20.71 -2.05 -16.19
N VAL A 525 21.52 -1.19 -16.83
CA VAL A 525 21.29 0.26 -16.82
C VAL A 525 20.00 0.60 -17.56
N LEU A 526 19.74 -0.01 -18.71
CA LEU A 526 18.51 0.19 -19.47
C LEU A 526 17.29 -0.32 -18.71
N ALA A 527 17.37 -1.49 -18.07
CA ALA A 527 16.29 -2.04 -17.24
C ALA A 527 16.01 -1.17 -16.01
N LEU A 528 17.06 -0.63 -15.36
CA LEU A 528 16.89 0.28 -14.22
C LEU A 528 16.31 1.64 -14.66
N ILE A 529 16.72 2.15 -15.83
CA ILE A 529 16.12 3.35 -16.43
C ILE A 529 14.68 3.08 -16.82
N GLU A 530 14.34 1.91 -17.38
CA GLU A 530 12.98 1.53 -17.74
C GLU A 530 12.10 1.30 -16.50
N GLU A 531 12.61 0.71 -15.41
CA GLU A 531 11.87 0.63 -14.13
C GLU A 531 11.73 2.00 -13.47
N ALA A 532 12.77 2.83 -13.48
CA ALA A 532 12.69 4.20 -12.96
C ALA A 532 11.78 5.09 -13.83
N GLN A 533 11.79 4.88 -15.14
CA GLN A 533 10.91 5.53 -16.10
C GLN A 533 9.49 5.00 -15.93
N LYS A 534 9.24 3.71 -15.70
CA LYS A 534 7.91 3.18 -15.35
C LYS A 534 7.44 3.68 -14.01
N GLU A 535 8.33 3.86 -13.03
CA GLU A 535 7.98 4.44 -11.73
C GLU A 535 7.73 5.94 -11.87
N MET A 536 8.48 6.64 -12.71
CA MET A 536 8.29 8.06 -13.00
C MET A 536 7.11 8.31 -13.94
N GLU A 537 6.81 7.41 -14.86
CA GLU A 537 5.60 7.35 -15.70
C GLU A 537 4.41 6.96 -14.84
N ARG A 538 4.54 6.05 -13.87
CA ARG A 538 3.52 5.80 -12.84
C ARG A 538 3.27 7.05 -12.01
N VAL A 539 4.32 7.77 -11.59
CA VAL A 539 4.21 9.05 -10.87
C VAL A 539 3.64 10.15 -11.78
N VAL A 540 4.00 10.22 -13.06
CA VAL A 540 3.50 11.21 -14.03
C VAL A 540 2.07 10.88 -14.53
N GLU A 541 1.70 9.61 -14.64
CA GLU A 541 0.34 9.11 -14.88
C GLU A 541 -0.53 9.28 -13.62
N GLU A 542 0.06 9.24 -12.42
CA GLU A 542 -0.56 9.68 -11.16
C GLU A 542 -0.80 11.21 -11.14
N PHE A 543 -0.14 12.00 -12.00
CA PHE A 543 -0.26 13.47 -12.03
C PHE A 543 -0.98 14.06 -13.26
N ASN A 544 -1.10 13.34 -14.37
CA ASN A 544 -1.77 13.80 -15.60
C ASN A 544 -2.97 12.90 -15.94
N TYR A 545 -4.17 13.15 -15.41
CA TYR A 545 -5.48 12.93 -16.07
C TYR A 545 -6.65 13.53 -15.25
N LEU A 546 -7.36 14.50 -15.84
CA LEU A 546 -8.71 14.98 -15.48
C LEU A 546 -9.76 14.32 -16.41
N LEU A 547 -10.99 14.08 -15.90
CA LEU A 547 -12.19 13.30 -16.39
C LEU A 547 -12.12 11.76 -16.21
N ALA A 548 -13.09 11.00 -15.65
CA ALA A 548 -14.46 11.20 -15.13
C ALA A 548 -14.92 9.94 -14.32
N TYR A 549 -15.81 10.07 -13.32
CA TYR A 549 -16.69 9.08 -12.59
C TYR A 549 -16.25 7.72 -11.96
N ARG A 550 -16.52 7.48 -10.64
CA ARG A 550 -16.41 6.16 -9.95
C ARG A 550 -17.44 5.95 -8.80
N GLY A 551 -18.17 4.81 -8.77
CA GLY A 551 -19.00 4.41 -7.61
C GLY A 551 -19.93 3.19 -7.77
N LEU A 552 -20.44 2.68 -6.63
CA LEU A 552 -21.29 1.48 -6.48
C LEU A 552 -22.47 1.48 -7.46
N SER A 553 -22.35 0.68 -8.52
CA SER A 553 -23.13 0.90 -9.74
C SER A 553 -24.56 0.34 -9.70
N GLY A 554 -24.81 -0.74 -8.95
CA GLY A 554 -26.09 -1.43 -8.96
C GLY A 554 -26.56 -1.72 -10.40
N ILE A 555 -27.81 -1.36 -10.72
CA ILE A 555 -28.37 -1.44 -12.08
C ILE A 555 -28.22 -0.12 -12.88
N GLY A 556 -27.37 0.80 -12.41
CA GLY A 556 -27.06 2.06 -13.09
C GLY A 556 -27.96 3.24 -12.79
N GLY A 557 -28.60 3.29 -11.61
CA GLY A 557 -29.47 4.43 -11.26
C GLY A 557 -28.72 5.75 -11.11
N LEU A 558 -27.50 5.72 -10.55
CA LEU A 558 -26.62 6.88 -10.47
C LEU A 558 -26.10 7.29 -11.87
N HIS A 559 -25.82 6.33 -12.75
CA HIS A 559 -25.44 6.59 -14.15
C HIS A 559 -26.57 7.33 -14.86
N LEU A 560 -27.78 6.77 -14.85
CA LEU A 560 -28.91 7.38 -15.54
C LEU A 560 -29.24 8.78 -14.99
N ALA A 561 -29.09 9.00 -13.68
CA ALA A 561 -29.31 10.31 -13.08
C ALA A 561 -28.31 11.36 -13.61
N LEU A 562 -27.05 10.96 -13.82
CA LEU A 562 -26.02 11.79 -14.42
C LEU A 562 -26.29 12.03 -15.91
N GLU A 563 -26.56 10.97 -16.68
CA GLU A 563 -26.84 11.04 -18.12
C GLU A 563 -28.06 11.90 -18.44
N THR A 564 -29.07 11.90 -17.57
CA THR A 564 -30.30 12.70 -17.74
C THR A 564 -30.25 14.07 -17.08
N SER A 565 -29.13 14.43 -16.44
CA SER A 565 -28.87 15.75 -15.88
C SER A 565 -28.44 16.76 -16.94
N LYS A 566 -28.39 18.03 -16.58
CA LYS A 566 -27.77 19.08 -17.41
C LYS A 566 -26.24 19.08 -17.37
N VAL A 567 -25.63 18.23 -16.54
CA VAL A 567 -24.18 18.15 -16.39
C VAL A 567 -23.61 17.34 -17.55
N GLU A 568 -22.73 17.95 -18.35
CA GLU A 568 -22.00 17.24 -19.40
C GLU A 568 -20.98 16.29 -18.77
N ALA A 569 -21.33 15.02 -18.65
CA ALA A 569 -20.47 14.00 -18.06
C ALA A 569 -20.66 12.62 -18.72
N THR A 570 -19.65 11.78 -18.61
CA THR A 570 -19.67 10.39 -19.09
C THR A 570 -19.12 9.47 -18.01
N VAL A 571 -19.69 8.27 -17.89
CA VAL A 571 -19.24 7.27 -16.93
C VAL A 571 -18.02 6.51 -17.47
N CYS A 572 -16.88 6.59 -16.78
CA CYS A 572 -15.69 5.83 -17.17
C CYS A 572 -15.76 4.37 -16.70
N ARG A 573 -16.25 4.13 -15.48
CA ARG A 573 -16.26 2.81 -14.85
C ARG A 573 -17.25 2.73 -13.69
N ALA A 574 -17.86 1.56 -13.60
CA ALA A 574 -18.79 1.16 -12.56
C ALA A 574 -18.20 0.02 -11.73
N PHE A 575 -18.34 0.07 -10.41
CA PHE A 575 -17.84 -0.98 -9.52
C PHE A 575 -19.00 -1.57 -8.73
N ASP A 576 -19.07 -2.89 -8.65
CA ASP A 576 -20.03 -3.58 -7.78
C ASP A 576 -19.50 -4.97 -7.43
N TRP A 577 -19.95 -5.56 -6.33
CA TRP A 577 -19.62 -6.94 -5.99
C TRP A 577 -20.67 -7.93 -6.55
N ASP A 578 -21.91 -7.48 -6.75
CA ASP A 578 -23.02 -8.31 -7.22
C ASP A 578 -22.93 -8.56 -8.74
N GLN A 579 -22.62 -9.80 -9.10
CA GLN A 579 -22.53 -10.23 -10.50
C GLN A 579 -23.80 -9.96 -11.30
N ASN A 580 -25.00 -10.08 -10.70
CA ASN A 580 -26.24 -9.79 -11.41
C ASN A 580 -26.43 -8.29 -11.64
N ALA A 581 -25.95 -7.46 -10.72
CA ALA A 581 -25.96 -6.00 -10.88
C ALA A 581 -25.04 -5.60 -12.05
N CYS A 582 -23.78 -6.07 -12.06
CA CYS A 582 -22.85 -5.82 -13.16
C CYS A 582 -23.41 -6.29 -14.50
N LYS A 583 -23.99 -7.49 -14.57
CA LYS A 583 -24.60 -8.02 -15.81
C LYS A 583 -25.73 -7.13 -16.33
N VAL A 584 -26.62 -6.69 -15.45
CA VAL A 584 -27.73 -5.79 -15.85
C VAL A 584 -27.16 -4.44 -16.28
N TYR A 585 -26.17 -3.92 -15.58
CA TYR A 585 -25.51 -2.68 -15.94
C TYR A 585 -24.91 -2.75 -17.36
N GLU A 586 -24.07 -3.75 -17.64
CA GLU A 586 -23.40 -3.89 -18.94
C GLU A 586 -24.40 -4.09 -20.10
N ALA A 587 -25.51 -4.77 -19.84
CA ALA A 587 -26.56 -4.97 -20.84
C ALA A 587 -27.27 -3.66 -21.25
N ASN A 588 -27.16 -2.60 -20.45
CA ASN A 588 -27.82 -1.31 -20.70
C ASN A 588 -26.85 -0.21 -21.13
N TYR A 589 -25.64 -0.20 -20.58
CA TYR A 589 -24.69 0.90 -20.76
C TYR A 589 -23.46 0.51 -21.61
N GLY A 590 -23.26 -0.79 -21.89
CA GLY A 590 -22.15 -1.29 -22.70
C GLY A 590 -21.24 -2.25 -21.93
N SER A 591 -20.66 -3.21 -22.65
CA SER A 591 -19.74 -4.21 -22.10
C SER A 591 -18.42 -3.59 -21.66
N GLY A 592 -17.87 -4.06 -20.53
CA GLY A 592 -16.58 -3.62 -20.00
C GLY A 592 -16.63 -2.36 -19.15
N LEU A 593 -17.79 -1.71 -19.03
CA LEU A 593 -17.96 -0.53 -18.15
C LEU A 593 -18.12 -0.92 -16.69
N ALA A 594 -18.77 -2.05 -16.37
CA ALA A 594 -18.93 -2.51 -14.99
C ALA A 594 -17.87 -3.56 -14.64
N GLN A 595 -17.14 -3.33 -13.55
CA GLN A 595 -16.17 -4.27 -13.01
C GLN A 595 -16.71 -4.89 -11.73
N ARG A 596 -16.72 -6.23 -11.69
CA ARG A 596 -16.97 -6.95 -10.44
C ARG A 596 -15.73 -6.91 -9.55
N VAL A 597 -15.78 -6.19 -8.44
CA VAL A 597 -14.64 -6.04 -7.51
C VAL A 597 -15.12 -5.89 -6.07
N ASP A 598 -14.27 -6.28 -5.12
CA ASP A 598 -14.43 -5.83 -3.74
C ASP A 598 -13.83 -4.43 -3.61
N ILE A 599 -14.66 -3.44 -3.26
CA ILE A 599 -14.25 -2.04 -3.14
C ILE A 599 -13.15 -1.84 -2.10
N SER A 600 -13.05 -2.71 -1.09
CA SER A 600 -11.95 -2.64 -0.10
C SER A 600 -10.57 -2.96 -0.67
N THR A 601 -10.49 -3.41 -1.94
CA THR A 601 -9.24 -3.69 -2.65
C THR A 601 -8.85 -2.58 -3.64
N LEU A 602 -9.70 -1.56 -3.80
CA LEU A 602 -9.46 -0.46 -4.73
C LEU A 602 -8.50 0.55 -4.09
N THR A 603 -7.32 0.74 -4.67
CA THR A 603 -6.32 1.71 -4.20
C THR A 603 -6.52 3.08 -4.84
N ALA A 604 -5.86 4.12 -4.30
CA ALA A 604 -5.85 5.46 -4.90
C ALA A 604 -5.29 5.44 -6.32
N GLU A 605 -4.21 4.71 -6.59
CA GLU A 605 -3.68 4.49 -7.95
C GLU A 605 -4.76 3.92 -8.88
N ILE A 606 -5.48 2.87 -8.43
CA ILE A 606 -6.54 2.24 -9.21
C ILE A 606 -7.70 3.22 -9.44
N LEU A 607 -8.18 3.98 -8.45
CA LEU A 607 -9.30 4.91 -8.63
C LEU A 607 -8.89 6.21 -9.35
N GLY A 608 -7.69 6.71 -9.10
CA GLY A 608 -7.08 7.90 -9.67
C GLY A 608 -6.74 7.76 -11.14
N SER A 609 -6.31 6.57 -11.60
CA SER A 609 -6.06 6.27 -13.04
C SER A 609 -7.28 6.48 -13.97
N TYR A 610 -8.47 6.68 -13.40
CA TYR A 610 -9.70 6.97 -14.14
C TYR A 610 -10.03 8.47 -14.24
N GLY A 611 -9.23 9.36 -13.62
CA GLY A 611 -9.39 10.82 -13.70
C GLY A 611 -10.72 11.35 -13.15
N ALA A 612 -11.38 10.61 -12.27
CA ALA A 612 -12.79 10.85 -11.95
C ALA A 612 -13.05 12.09 -11.08
N GLU A 613 -13.53 13.18 -11.69
CA GLU A 613 -13.90 14.43 -10.99
C GLU A 613 -15.12 14.32 -10.06
N LEU A 614 -16.04 13.40 -10.36
CA LEU A 614 -17.28 13.21 -9.63
C LEU A 614 -17.39 11.79 -9.12
N TRP A 615 -17.53 11.59 -7.81
CA TRP A 615 -17.90 10.30 -7.24
C TRP A 615 -19.37 10.30 -6.84
N LEU A 616 -20.17 9.37 -7.39
CA LEU A 616 -21.52 9.12 -6.90
C LEU A 616 -21.52 7.75 -6.20
N LEU A 617 -21.79 7.75 -4.90
CA LEU A 617 -21.64 6.59 -4.03
C LEU A 617 -22.99 6.24 -3.40
N SER A 618 -23.34 4.95 -3.40
CA SER A 618 -24.45 4.40 -2.61
C SER A 618 -23.92 3.19 -1.81
N PRO A 619 -23.16 3.42 -0.73
CA PRO A 619 -22.58 2.36 0.09
C PRO A 619 -23.63 1.45 0.72
N SER A 620 -23.21 0.25 1.13
CA SER A 620 -24.10 -0.71 1.79
C SER A 620 -24.77 -0.07 3.01
N CYS A 621 -26.09 0.03 2.98
CA CYS A 621 -26.87 0.65 4.05
C CYS A 621 -27.15 -0.27 5.25
N GLN A 622 -26.89 -1.57 5.10
CA GLN A 622 -27.15 -2.61 6.10
C GLN A 622 -26.51 -2.37 7.50
N PRO A 623 -25.33 -1.74 7.61
CA PRO A 623 -24.74 -1.36 8.90
C PRO A 623 -25.50 -0.26 9.65
N TYR A 624 -26.40 0.46 8.99
CA TYR A 624 -27.02 1.70 9.48
C TYR A 624 -28.55 1.66 9.50
N THR A 625 -29.17 0.56 9.06
CA THR A 625 -30.63 0.47 9.02
C THR A 625 -31.25 0.37 10.41
N VAL A 626 -32.16 1.29 10.74
CA VAL A 626 -32.98 1.29 11.97
C VAL A 626 -33.81 0.01 12.17
N LEU A 627 -34.06 -0.73 11.08
CA LEU A 627 -34.79 -2.01 11.08
C LEU A 627 -33.98 -3.19 11.64
N ASN A 628 -32.67 -3.02 11.89
CA ASN A 628 -31.80 -4.05 12.46
C ASN A 628 -31.29 -3.58 13.85
N PRO A 629 -31.84 -4.07 14.96
CA PRO A 629 -31.40 -3.73 16.32
C PRO A 629 -29.95 -4.16 16.62
N SER A 630 -29.37 -5.05 15.81
CA SER A 630 -28.00 -5.56 15.93
C SER A 630 -27.03 -4.91 14.94
N ALA A 631 -27.43 -3.80 14.31
CA ALA A 631 -26.58 -3.02 13.42
C ALA A 631 -25.31 -2.54 14.16
N LYS A 632 -24.12 -2.90 13.63
CA LYS A 632 -22.83 -2.65 14.28
C LYS A 632 -22.12 -1.38 13.77
N GLY A 633 -22.79 -0.56 12.96
CA GLY A 633 -22.22 0.67 12.40
C GLY A 633 -20.89 0.40 11.67
N GLU A 634 -19.86 1.16 12.02
CA GLU A 634 -18.50 1.04 11.46
C GLU A 634 -17.81 -0.32 11.70
N LEU A 635 -18.21 -1.07 12.74
CA LEU A 635 -17.66 -2.40 13.04
C LEU A 635 -18.26 -3.50 12.15
N ASP A 636 -19.24 -3.16 11.31
CA ASP A 636 -19.80 -4.08 10.34
C ASP A 636 -18.83 -4.26 9.16
N PRO A 637 -18.44 -5.50 8.80
CA PRO A 637 -17.59 -5.75 7.64
C PRO A 637 -18.10 -5.12 6.34
N ARG A 638 -19.42 -4.91 6.22
CA ARG A 638 -20.05 -4.27 5.05
C ARG A 638 -19.86 -2.75 5.00
N ALA A 639 -19.43 -2.12 6.09
CA ALA A 639 -19.06 -0.70 6.15
C ALA A 639 -17.58 -0.46 5.77
N GLN A 640 -16.74 -1.51 5.85
CA GLN A 640 -15.29 -1.39 5.67
C GLN A 640 -14.88 -0.96 4.26
N SER A 641 -15.65 -1.33 3.23
CA SER A 641 -15.39 -0.87 1.86
C SER A 641 -15.57 0.64 1.70
N PHE A 642 -16.62 1.21 2.30
CA PHE A 642 -16.84 2.65 2.29
C PHE A 642 -15.82 3.38 3.16
N LEU A 643 -15.52 2.85 4.35
CA LEU A 643 -14.48 3.41 5.21
C LEU A 643 -13.11 3.36 4.55
N HIS A 644 -12.77 2.30 3.82
CA HIS A 644 -11.51 2.21 3.09
C HIS A 644 -11.35 3.33 2.07
N LEU A 645 -12.40 3.62 1.29
CA LEU A 645 -12.43 4.73 0.33
C LEU A 645 -12.19 6.09 1.02
N ILE A 646 -12.78 6.32 2.19
CA ILE A 646 -12.68 7.61 2.88
C ILE A 646 -11.42 7.74 3.75
N GLN A 647 -10.92 6.64 4.31
CA GLN A 647 -9.80 6.61 5.27
C GLN A 647 -8.43 6.50 4.62
N ASN A 648 -8.35 5.82 3.49
CA ASN A 648 -7.08 5.48 2.87
C ASN A 648 -7.02 6.05 1.46
N VAL A 649 -8.03 5.76 0.65
CA VAL A 649 -7.99 6.09 -0.77
C VAL A 649 -8.19 7.58 -1.03
N LEU A 650 -9.27 8.20 -0.55
CA LEU A 650 -9.54 9.61 -0.80
C LEU A 650 -8.42 10.52 -0.23
N PRO A 651 -7.87 10.28 0.98
CA PRO A 651 -6.68 11.01 1.44
C PRO A 651 -5.46 10.81 0.55
N GLU A 652 -5.18 9.59 0.10
CA GLU A 652 -4.06 9.29 -0.82
C GLU A 652 -4.30 9.89 -2.22
N MET A 653 -5.56 10.00 -2.66
CA MET A 653 -5.95 10.71 -3.87
C MET A 653 -5.79 12.22 -3.72
N VAL A 654 -6.08 12.79 -2.54
CA VAL A 654 -5.79 14.21 -2.23
C VAL A 654 -4.28 14.46 -2.23
N LEU A 655 -3.48 13.53 -1.70
CA LEU A 655 -2.01 13.62 -1.72
C LEU A 655 -1.43 13.50 -3.13
N SER A 656 -2.08 12.75 -4.03
CA SER A 656 -1.71 12.63 -5.45
C SER A 656 -2.44 13.63 -6.36
N ASN A 657 -3.21 14.55 -5.78
CA ASN A 657 -4.09 15.49 -6.48
C ASN A 657 -5.05 14.85 -7.51
N THR A 658 -5.35 13.56 -7.36
CA THR A 658 -6.28 12.78 -8.20
C THR A 658 -7.68 12.71 -7.59
N GLN A 659 -7.91 13.39 -6.47
CA GLN A 659 -9.18 13.38 -5.76
C GLN A 659 -10.33 13.88 -6.65
N PRO A 660 -11.54 13.32 -6.49
CA PRO A 660 -12.73 13.89 -7.12
C PRO A 660 -12.98 15.30 -6.59
N THR A 661 -13.23 16.27 -7.47
CA THR A 661 -13.62 17.62 -7.05
C THR A 661 -15.01 17.67 -6.42
N HIS A 662 -15.85 16.66 -6.72
CA HIS A 662 -17.23 16.55 -6.27
C HIS A 662 -17.54 15.12 -5.78
N LEU A 663 -18.25 14.99 -4.67
CA LEU A 663 -18.76 13.72 -4.18
C LEU A 663 -20.24 13.86 -3.85
N LEU A 664 -21.02 12.85 -4.22
CA LEU A 664 -22.38 12.62 -3.75
C LEU A 664 -22.42 11.26 -3.06
N VAL A 665 -22.89 11.23 -1.83
CA VAL A 665 -23.13 9.99 -1.07
C VAL A 665 -24.61 9.87 -0.78
N GLU A 666 -25.26 8.80 -1.26
CA GLU A 666 -26.62 8.41 -0.88
C GLU A 666 -26.57 7.33 0.20
N ASN A 667 -27.42 7.47 1.23
CA ASN A 667 -27.57 6.45 2.26
C ASN A 667 -28.98 6.46 2.87
N VAL A 668 -29.27 5.52 3.76
CA VAL A 668 -30.56 5.44 4.46
C VAL A 668 -30.72 6.58 5.47
N ALA A 669 -31.96 7.02 5.68
CA ALA A 669 -32.31 7.87 6.82
C ALA A 669 -31.93 7.16 8.13
N GLY A 670 -31.27 7.89 9.03
CA GLY A 670 -30.60 7.38 10.22
C GLY A 670 -29.07 7.39 10.11
N PHE A 671 -28.50 7.44 8.90
CA PHE A 671 -27.04 7.55 8.70
C PHE A 671 -26.47 8.85 9.28
N GLU A 672 -27.25 9.94 9.27
CA GLU A 672 -26.89 11.24 9.83
C GLU A 672 -26.55 11.20 11.33
N PHE A 673 -26.97 10.16 12.05
CA PHE A 673 -26.66 9.96 13.47
C PHE A 673 -25.52 8.95 13.71
N SER A 674 -24.90 8.43 12.64
CA SER A 674 -23.86 7.40 12.75
C SER A 674 -22.46 7.99 13.00
N SER A 675 -21.61 7.23 13.70
CA SER A 675 -20.19 7.57 13.86
C SER A 675 -19.45 7.63 12.51
N THR A 676 -19.84 6.80 11.53
CA THR A 676 -19.31 6.85 10.16
C THR A 676 -19.58 8.19 9.50
N ARG A 677 -20.76 8.80 9.70
CA ARG A 677 -21.06 10.15 9.19
C ARG A 677 -20.17 11.20 9.85
N THR A 678 -20.00 11.15 11.17
CA THR A 678 -19.11 12.09 11.88
C THR A 678 -17.69 12.02 11.33
N PHE A 679 -17.16 10.81 11.20
CA PHE A 679 -15.84 10.58 10.61
C PHE A 679 -15.74 11.08 9.16
N LEU A 680 -16.76 10.79 8.34
CA LEU A 680 -16.81 11.25 6.95
C LEU A 680 -16.71 12.76 6.83
N LEU A 681 -17.48 13.51 7.62
CA LEU A 681 -17.43 14.97 7.59
C LEU A 681 -16.11 15.53 8.11
N GLU A 682 -15.57 14.98 9.21
CA GLU A 682 -14.28 15.39 9.74
C GLU A 682 -13.16 15.19 8.72
N GLN A 683 -13.14 14.05 8.03
CA GLN A 683 -12.18 13.78 6.97
C GLN A 683 -12.37 14.69 5.77
N LEU A 684 -13.58 14.81 5.23
CA LEU A 684 -13.84 15.67 4.07
C LEU A 684 -13.44 17.12 4.36
N LYS A 685 -13.76 17.63 5.56
CA LYS A 685 -13.33 18.96 6.02
C LYS A 685 -11.80 19.06 6.11
N HIS A 686 -11.13 18.06 6.67
CA HIS A 686 -9.67 18.04 6.76
C HIS A 686 -8.99 18.02 5.38
N LEU A 687 -9.61 17.35 4.41
CA LEU A 687 -9.19 17.28 3.01
C LEU A 687 -9.62 18.49 2.17
N GLY A 688 -10.19 19.52 2.78
CA GLY A 688 -10.54 20.78 2.10
C GLY A 688 -11.87 20.79 1.35
N TYR A 689 -12.75 19.82 1.57
CA TYR A 689 -14.10 19.83 1.00
C TYR A 689 -15.06 20.64 1.86
N PHE A 690 -15.94 21.37 1.17
CA PHE A 690 -17.16 21.92 1.72
C PHE A 690 -18.27 20.91 1.54
N THR A 691 -19.08 20.71 2.57
CA THR A 691 -20.11 19.66 2.61
C THR A 691 -21.48 20.26 2.85
N ALA A 692 -22.50 19.72 2.18
CA ALA A 692 -23.91 20.01 2.42
C ALA A 692 -24.71 18.70 2.54
N GLU A 693 -25.59 18.60 3.52
CA GLU A 693 -26.33 17.37 3.83
C GLU A 693 -27.83 17.55 3.64
N PHE A 694 -28.51 16.49 3.19
CA PHE A 694 -29.94 16.51 2.88
C PHE A 694 -30.67 15.25 3.34
N LEU A 695 -31.94 15.39 3.70
CA LEU A 695 -32.90 14.30 3.89
C LEU A 695 -34.10 14.52 2.95
N LEU A 696 -34.15 13.76 1.85
CA LEU A 696 -35.10 13.98 0.75
C LEU A 696 -35.91 12.73 0.42
N THR A 697 -37.11 12.93 -0.12
CA THR A 697 -38.03 11.86 -0.57
C THR A 697 -38.60 12.18 -1.96
N PRO A 698 -38.81 11.19 -2.85
CA PRO A 698 -39.36 11.41 -4.19
C PRO A 698 -40.72 12.14 -4.23
N LEU A 699 -41.51 12.07 -3.15
CA LEU A 699 -42.73 12.87 -3.01
C LEU A 699 -42.48 14.36 -3.27
N GLN A 700 -41.33 14.88 -2.85
CA GLN A 700 -40.93 16.28 -3.03
C GLN A 700 -40.71 16.67 -4.50
N PHE A 701 -40.56 15.68 -5.37
CA PHE A 701 -40.24 15.81 -6.77
C PHE A 701 -41.42 15.35 -7.65
N GLY A 702 -42.63 15.29 -7.08
CA GLY A 702 -43.83 14.92 -7.80
C GLY A 702 -43.92 13.42 -8.13
N ILE A 703 -43.23 12.55 -7.38
CA ILE A 703 -43.27 11.10 -7.59
C ILE A 703 -44.03 10.44 -6.43
N PRO A 704 -45.06 9.60 -6.69
CA PRO A 704 -45.92 9.01 -5.64
C PRO A 704 -45.24 7.85 -4.88
N ASN A 705 -44.02 8.05 -4.37
CA ASN A 705 -43.27 7.06 -3.60
C ASN A 705 -42.56 7.67 -2.38
N SER A 706 -42.86 7.14 -1.19
CA SER A 706 -42.18 7.52 0.06
C SER A 706 -40.86 6.75 0.20
N ARG A 707 -39.75 7.35 -0.23
CA ARG A 707 -38.39 6.79 -0.12
C ARG A 707 -37.44 7.85 0.46
N LEU A 708 -37.59 8.14 1.75
CA LEU A 708 -36.72 9.08 2.45
C LEU A 708 -35.28 8.53 2.50
N ARG A 709 -34.31 9.36 2.08
CA ARG A 709 -32.87 9.04 2.04
C ARG A 709 -32.03 10.21 2.49
N TYR A 710 -30.89 9.88 3.06
CA TYR A 710 -29.81 10.80 3.37
C TYR A 710 -28.96 11.01 2.12
N TYR A 711 -28.56 12.25 1.89
CA TYR A 711 -27.63 12.62 0.84
C TYR A 711 -26.57 13.56 1.42
N LEU A 712 -25.33 13.37 1.02
CA LEU A 712 -24.23 14.29 1.29
C LEU A 712 -23.62 14.71 -0.03
N LEU A 713 -23.52 16.03 -0.22
CA LEU A 713 -22.79 16.67 -1.28
C LEU A 713 -21.48 17.20 -0.70
N ALA A 714 -20.37 16.94 -1.36
CA ALA A 714 -19.08 17.49 -1.00
C ALA A 714 -18.40 18.03 -2.25
N ARG A 715 -17.81 19.22 -2.17
CA ARG A 715 -17.02 19.79 -3.26
C ARG A 715 -15.89 20.67 -2.73
N CYS A 716 -14.84 20.89 -3.51
CA CYS A 716 -13.69 21.69 -3.08
C CYS A 716 -13.97 23.20 -3.01
N THR A 717 -15.13 23.66 -3.50
CA THR A 717 -15.56 25.07 -3.44
C THR A 717 -16.73 25.30 -2.48
N PRO A 718 -16.78 26.42 -1.74
CA PRO A 718 -17.88 26.72 -0.82
C PRO A 718 -19.26 26.65 -1.50
N PHE A 719 -20.28 26.23 -0.76
CA PHE A 719 -21.67 26.39 -1.18
C PHE A 719 -22.14 27.83 -0.96
N ASN A 720 -23.06 28.32 -1.80
CA ASN A 720 -23.61 29.67 -1.72
C ASN A 720 -24.84 29.75 -0.78
N PHE A 721 -25.02 28.74 0.06
CA PHE A 721 -26.09 28.65 1.05
C PHE A 721 -25.51 28.08 2.35
N ASP A 722 -26.20 28.31 3.47
CA ASP A 722 -25.80 27.76 4.77
C ASP A 722 -25.81 26.24 4.73
N SER A 723 -24.66 25.61 4.90
CA SER A 723 -24.47 24.17 4.80
C SER A 723 -24.25 23.47 6.15
N ASP A 724 -24.43 24.20 7.27
CA ASP A 724 -24.14 23.68 8.61
C ASP A 724 -25.28 22.80 9.17
N THR A 725 -26.40 22.69 8.46
CA THR A 725 -27.57 21.88 8.87
C THR A 725 -27.97 20.85 7.81
N VAL A 726 -28.63 19.77 8.26
CA VAL A 726 -29.21 18.78 7.34
C VAL A 726 -30.50 19.34 6.75
N HIS A 727 -30.45 19.73 5.47
CA HIS A 727 -31.58 20.32 4.77
C HIS A 727 -32.67 19.30 4.47
N ARG A 728 -33.93 19.75 4.50
CA ARG A 728 -35.10 18.92 4.15
C ARG A 728 -35.68 19.26 2.79
N SER A 729 -35.07 20.17 2.06
CA SER A 729 -35.44 20.60 0.71
C SER A 729 -34.19 21.12 0.00
N ILE A 730 -34.24 21.19 -1.33
CA ILE A 730 -33.17 21.80 -2.13
C ILE A 730 -33.27 23.34 -2.02
N PRO A 731 -32.19 24.07 -1.66
CA PRO A 731 -32.15 25.52 -1.64
C PRO A 731 -32.61 26.13 -2.98
N GLY A 732 -33.44 27.17 -2.94
CA GLY A 732 -34.04 27.77 -4.14
C GLY A 732 -35.28 27.04 -4.69
N ALA A 733 -35.61 25.86 -4.17
CA ALA A 733 -36.86 25.13 -4.47
C ALA A 733 -37.88 25.22 -3.30
N GLU A 734 -37.80 26.27 -2.48
CA GLU A 734 -38.46 26.43 -1.16
C GLU A 734 -39.99 26.44 -1.15
N ASN A 735 -40.65 26.30 -2.29
CA ASN A 735 -42.11 26.39 -2.40
C ASN A 735 -42.89 25.20 -1.81
N ILE A 736 -42.23 24.18 -1.22
CA ILE A 736 -42.96 23.01 -0.72
C ILE A 736 -42.37 22.46 0.58
N GLN A 737 -43.10 22.63 1.69
CA GLN A 737 -42.71 22.09 2.99
C GLN A 737 -43.03 20.59 3.07
N PRO A 738 -42.20 19.78 3.76
CA PRO A 738 -42.45 18.34 3.94
C PRO A 738 -43.80 17.99 4.59
N SER A 739 -44.36 18.89 5.41
CA SER A 739 -45.68 18.76 6.04
C SER A 739 -46.83 18.74 5.02
N ASP A 740 -46.68 19.44 3.90
CA ASP A 740 -47.74 19.61 2.89
C ASP A 740 -47.99 18.31 2.09
N TYR A 741 -47.05 17.36 2.15
CA TYR A 741 -47.15 16.04 1.51
C TYR A 741 -47.93 15.01 2.33
N PHE A 742 -48.05 15.22 3.65
CA PHE A 742 -48.87 14.38 4.52
C PHE A 742 -50.32 14.88 4.58
N GLU A 743 -50.54 16.18 4.32
CA GLU A 743 -51.85 16.84 4.34
C GLU A 743 -52.12 17.57 3.00
N ALA A 744 -52.26 16.83 1.89
CA ALA A 744 -52.60 17.43 0.60
C ALA A 744 -54.06 17.95 0.59
N LYS A 745 -54.28 19.12 1.19
CA LYS A 745 -55.39 20.05 0.91
C LYS A 745 -54.93 21.48 1.17
N ARG A 746 -54.38 22.14 0.14
CA ARG A 746 -54.89 23.39 -0.47
C ARG A 746 -53.84 24.04 -1.35
N ASP A 747 -54.32 24.43 -2.53
CA ASP A 747 -53.85 25.45 -3.46
C ASP A 747 -52.44 25.34 -4.10
N GLY A 748 -52.48 25.08 -5.40
CA GLY A 748 -51.62 25.74 -6.39
C GLY A 748 -50.27 25.09 -6.71
N SER A 749 -49.70 24.26 -5.84
CA SER A 749 -48.43 23.56 -6.11
C SER A 749 -48.65 22.22 -6.83
N ALA A 750 -47.75 21.87 -7.77
CA ALA A 750 -47.87 20.76 -8.69
C ALA A 750 -48.36 19.45 -8.03
N THR A 751 -49.57 19.00 -8.39
CA THR A 751 -50.19 17.83 -7.78
C THR A 751 -49.43 16.55 -8.14
N ILE A 752 -48.93 15.79 -7.14
CA ILE A 752 -48.28 14.49 -7.35
C ILE A 752 -49.18 13.59 -8.22
N PRO A 753 -48.72 13.06 -9.37
CA PRO A 753 -49.54 12.22 -10.24
C PRO A 753 -50.05 10.96 -9.55
N GLU A 754 -51.19 10.48 -10.00
CA GLU A 754 -51.76 9.23 -9.53
C GLU A 754 -50.92 8.03 -9.97
N ILE A 755 -50.89 6.98 -9.15
CA ILE A 755 -50.15 5.74 -9.41
C ILE A 755 -50.52 5.14 -10.77
N ARG A 756 -51.77 5.28 -11.24
CA ARG A 756 -52.24 4.82 -12.55
C ARG A 756 -51.35 5.27 -13.71
N THR A 757 -50.68 6.42 -13.57
CA THR A 757 -49.76 6.95 -14.59
C THR A 757 -48.46 6.14 -14.70
N TYR A 758 -48.11 5.38 -13.67
CA TYR A 758 -46.92 4.52 -13.60
C TYR A 758 -47.23 3.05 -13.89
N LEU A 759 -48.51 2.67 -14.01
CA LEU A 759 -48.91 1.28 -14.25
C LEU A 759 -48.63 0.84 -15.69
N ASP A 760 -48.43 -0.47 -15.87
CA ASP A 760 -48.36 -1.06 -17.21
C ASP A 760 -49.69 -0.84 -17.94
N ALA A 761 -49.65 -0.64 -19.26
CA ALA A 761 -50.86 -0.58 -20.07
C ALA A 761 -51.62 -1.90 -19.92
N SER A 762 -52.95 -1.84 -19.78
CA SER A 762 -53.80 -3.02 -19.72
C SER A 762 -53.64 -3.79 -21.03
N THR A 763 -52.87 -4.87 -20.99
CA THR A 763 -52.86 -5.85 -22.06
C THR A 763 -54.17 -6.63 -21.94
N ASP A 764 -55.16 -6.27 -22.77
CA ASP A 764 -56.39 -7.04 -22.97
C ASP A 764 -56.13 -8.46 -23.57
N SER A 765 -54.88 -8.90 -23.60
CA SER A 765 -54.39 -10.02 -24.41
C SER A 765 -53.99 -11.26 -23.62
N ASN A 766 -54.55 -11.48 -22.43
CA ASN A 766 -54.66 -12.85 -21.87
C ASN A 766 -56.12 -13.32 -21.95
N VAL A 767 -56.59 -13.50 -23.19
CA VAL A 767 -57.78 -14.28 -23.52
C VAL A 767 -57.52 -15.73 -23.07
N GLY A 768 -57.80 -16.03 -21.81
CA GLY A 768 -57.69 -17.38 -21.24
C GLY A 768 -57.31 -17.50 -19.77
N SER A 769 -56.71 -16.49 -19.13
CA SER A 769 -56.33 -16.56 -17.70
C SER A 769 -57.06 -15.51 -16.86
N THR A 770 -57.86 -15.94 -15.89
CA THR A 770 -58.61 -15.07 -14.96
C THR A 770 -57.70 -14.23 -14.03
N TRP A 771 -56.39 -14.51 -13.99
CA TRP A 771 -55.45 -14.01 -12.99
C TRP A 771 -54.27 -13.27 -13.62
N HIS A 772 -53.90 -12.12 -13.05
CA HIS A 772 -52.71 -11.36 -13.44
C HIS A 772 -51.43 -12.12 -13.06
N PRO A 773 -50.34 -12.11 -13.86
CA PRO A 773 -49.10 -12.83 -13.56
C PRO A 773 -48.43 -12.46 -12.21
N HIS A 774 -48.70 -11.25 -11.73
CA HIS A 774 -48.21 -10.74 -10.44
C HIS A 774 -49.30 -10.70 -9.35
N ALA A 775 -50.40 -11.43 -9.51
CA ALA A 775 -51.45 -11.56 -8.49
C ALA A 775 -50.87 -12.11 -7.19
N ILE A 776 -51.38 -11.62 -6.05
CA ILE A 776 -50.96 -12.12 -4.74
C ILE A 776 -51.52 -13.53 -4.56
N PRO A 777 -50.69 -14.56 -4.26
CA PRO A 777 -51.19 -15.91 -4.08
C PRO A 777 -52.14 -16.02 -2.88
N ASP A 778 -53.20 -16.83 -3.01
CA ASP A 778 -54.19 -17.05 -1.94
C ASP A 778 -53.55 -17.43 -0.60
N ARG A 779 -52.53 -18.30 -0.62
CA ARG A 779 -51.77 -18.68 0.59
C ARG A 779 -51.17 -17.48 1.34
N VAL A 780 -50.81 -16.42 0.63
CA VAL A 780 -50.25 -15.19 1.21
C VAL A 780 -51.38 -14.29 1.71
N LEU A 781 -52.48 -14.17 0.95
CA LEU A 781 -53.65 -13.38 1.34
C LEU A 781 -54.30 -13.93 2.62
N ILE A 782 -54.48 -15.25 2.70
CA ILE A 782 -55.07 -15.93 3.87
C ILE A 782 -54.27 -15.62 5.13
N LYS A 783 -52.93 -15.74 5.05
CA LYS A 783 -52.07 -15.68 6.22
C LYS A 783 -51.68 -14.24 6.60
N TRP A 784 -51.48 -13.38 5.61
CA TRP A 784 -50.83 -12.08 5.80
C TRP A 784 -51.54 -10.92 5.10
N GLY A 785 -52.69 -11.15 4.47
CA GLY A 785 -53.38 -10.14 3.65
C GLY A 785 -53.63 -8.81 4.38
N ARG A 786 -53.96 -8.86 5.67
CA ARG A 786 -54.24 -7.68 6.51
C ARG A 786 -53.01 -6.82 6.80
N LEU A 787 -51.80 -7.37 6.63
CA LEU A 787 -50.55 -6.66 6.92
C LEU A 787 -50.05 -5.84 5.72
N PHE A 788 -50.65 -6.00 4.55
CA PHE A 788 -50.28 -5.22 3.39
C PHE A 788 -50.75 -3.76 3.50
N ASP A 789 -49.88 -2.85 3.09
CA ASP A 789 -50.28 -1.51 2.67
C ASP A 789 -50.87 -1.62 1.24
N ILE A 790 -52.18 -1.44 1.12
CA ILE A 790 -52.90 -1.57 -0.16
C ILE A 790 -53.18 -0.19 -0.72
N VAL A 791 -52.76 0.04 -1.96
CA VAL A 791 -52.99 1.30 -2.68
C VAL A 791 -53.89 1.08 -3.90
N LEU A 792 -54.59 2.13 -4.30
CA LEU A 792 -55.40 2.18 -5.51
C LEU A 792 -54.61 2.86 -6.66
N PRO A 793 -54.94 2.58 -7.93
CA PRO A 793 -54.41 3.35 -9.05
C PRO A 793 -54.62 4.87 -8.92
N SER A 794 -55.72 5.32 -8.29
CA SER A 794 -56.01 6.73 -7.95
C SER A 794 -55.20 7.28 -6.77
N SER A 795 -54.49 6.43 -6.02
CA SER A 795 -53.66 6.88 -4.90
C SER A 795 -52.45 7.68 -5.41
N ARG A 796 -51.93 8.58 -4.58
CA ARG A 796 -50.81 9.48 -4.91
C ARG A 796 -49.57 9.23 -4.05
N ARG A 797 -49.51 8.07 -3.41
CA ARG A 797 -48.43 7.69 -2.50
C ARG A 797 -48.34 6.17 -2.39
N THR A 798 -47.12 5.67 -2.34
CA THR A 798 -46.77 4.27 -2.02
C THR A 798 -45.73 4.24 -0.90
N CYS A 799 -45.66 3.12 -0.18
CA CYS A 799 -44.59 2.82 0.76
C CYS A 799 -43.24 2.65 0.03
N CYS A 800 -42.15 2.76 0.79
CA CYS A 800 -40.81 2.47 0.31
C CYS A 800 -40.71 1.01 -0.17
N PHE A 801 -40.27 0.80 -1.41
CA PHE A 801 -39.96 -0.53 -1.93
C PHE A 801 -38.55 -0.95 -1.49
N THR A 802 -38.44 -2.14 -0.88
CA THR A 802 -37.18 -2.69 -0.39
C THR A 802 -36.76 -3.92 -1.18
N ARG A 803 -35.52 -4.38 -0.97
CA ARG A 803 -35.00 -5.61 -1.60
C ARG A 803 -35.84 -6.87 -1.32
N GLY A 804 -36.67 -6.84 -0.28
CA GLY A 804 -37.52 -7.95 0.15
C GLY A 804 -38.91 -7.94 -0.49
N TYR A 805 -39.22 -6.99 -1.37
CA TYR A 805 -40.54 -6.89 -2.00
C TYR A 805 -40.91 -8.20 -2.70
N THR A 806 -42.17 -8.63 -2.56
CA THR A 806 -42.74 -9.95 -2.93
C THR A 806 -42.33 -11.14 -2.06
N GLN A 807 -41.29 -11.02 -1.23
CA GLN A 807 -40.82 -12.09 -0.33
C GLN A 807 -41.21 -11.81 1.13
N LEU A 808 -41.21 -10.54 1.52
CA LEU A 808 -41.67 -10.04 2.81
C LEU A 808 -43.00 -9.31 2.61
N VAL A 809 -43.92 -9.47 3.56
CA VAL A 809 -45.24 -8.83 3.51
C VAL A 809 -45.19 -7.45 4.16
N GLU A 810 -44.69 -7.37 5.39
CA GLU A 810 -44.55 -6.10 6.09
C GLU A 810 -43.31 -5.33 5.66
N ARG A 811 -43.43 -4.00 5.65
CA ARG A 811 -42.31 -3.04 5.48
C ARG A 811 -41.49 -3.25 4.20
N ALA A 812 -42.07 -3.87 3.18
CA ALA A 812 -41.39 -4.19 1.93
C ALA A 812 -41.84 -3.33 0.73
N GLY A 813 -43.02 -2.71 0.81
CA GLY A 813 -43.64 -1.89 -0.23
C GLY A 813 -45.14 -2.12 -0.30
N SER A 814 -45.87 -1.21 -0.95
CA SER A 814 -47.32 -1.33 -1.14
C SER A 814 -47.69 -2.43 -2.14
N VAL A 815 -48.91 -2.94 -2.08
CA VAL A 815 -49.52 -3.76 -3.14
C VAL A 815 -50.70 -3.02 -3.75
N LEU A 816 -51.07 -3.37 -4.98
CA LEU A 816 -52.05 -2.64 -5.77
C LEU A 816 -53.38 -3.39 -5.82
N GLN A 817 -54.48 -2.68 -5.54
CA GLN A 817 -55.84 -3.13 -5.78
C GLN A 817 -56.34 -2.55 -7.12
N MET A 818 -56.56 -3.42 -8.12
CA MET A 818 -56.96 -2.97 -9.46
C MET A 818 -58.45 -2.61 -9.56
N ASN A 819 -59.29 -3.11 -8.66
CA ASN A 819 -60.72 -2.78 -8.64
C ASN A 819 -60.99 -1.60 -7.70
N GLU A 820 -61.13 -0.39 -8.23
CA GLU A 820 -61.37 0.82 -7.44
C GLU A 820 -62.81 0.97 -6.94
N GLU A 821 -63.77 0.21 -7.48
CA GLU A 821 -65.18 0.31 -7.10
C GLU A 821 -65.46 -0.34 -5.73
N LEU A 822 -64.59 -1.26 -5.31
CA LEU A 822 -64.75 -2.01 -4.07
C LEU A 822 -64.02 -1.35 -2.90
N ASN A 823 -64.70 -1.27 -1.76
CA ASN A 823 -64.08 -0.82 -0.51
C ASN A 823 -63.16 -1.92 0.05
N THR A 824 -61.86 -1.63 0.11
CA THR A 824 -60.83 -2.55 0.61
C THR A 824 -61.15 -3.04 2.02
N THR A 825 -61.40 -2.12 2.96
CA THR A 825 -61.63 -2.43 4.37
C THR A 825 -62.87 -3.30 4.55
N ALA A 826 -64.01 -2.92 3.96
CA ALA A 826 -65.25 -3.68 4.07
C ALA A 826 -65.12 -5.11 3.50
N THR A 827 -64.37 -5.26 2.41
CA THR A 827 -64.13 -6.57 1.79
C THR A 827 -63.26 -7.45 2.68
N PHE A 828 -62.20 -6.88 3.29
CA PHE A 828 -61.37 -7.59 4.26
C PHE A 828 -62.11 -7.91 5.56
N ASP A 829 -62.98 -7.03 6.06
CA ASP A 829 -63.81 -7.28 7.24
C ASP A 829 -64.77 -8.45 6.98
N THR A 830 -65.37 -8.51 5.79
CA THR A 830 -66.21 -9.64 5.37
C THR A 830 -65.41 -10.94 5.31
N PHE A 831 -64.20 -10.92 4.73
CA PHE A 831 -63.31 -12.07 4.73
C PHE A 831 -62.95 -12.55 6.14
N LEU A 832 -62.62 -11.62 7.06
CA LEU A 832 -62.22 -11.93 8.43
C LEU A 832 -63.38 -12.43 9.31
N ALA A 833 -64.62 -12.07 8.98
CA ALA A 833 -65.81 -12.54 9.68
C ALA A 833 -66.14 -14.02 9.39
N ASN A 834 -65.49 -14.64 8.39
CA ASN A 834 -65.71 -16.03 8.03
C ASN A 834 -64.79 -16.98 8.83
N GLU A 835 -65.36 -18.01 9.44
CA GLU A 835 -64.63 -19.00 10.25
C GLU A 835 -63.73 -19.94 9.41
N ARG A 836 -63.87 -19.94 8.08
CA ARG A 836 -63.11 -20.80 7.14
C ARG A 836 -62.32 -19.97 6.13
N PRO A 837 -61.09 -19.54 6.47
CA PRO A 837 -60.30 -18.65 5.62
C PRO A 837 -59.97 -19.21 4.23
N GLU A 838 -59.81 -20.52 4.09
CA GLU A 838 -59.46 -21.17 2.81
C GLU A 838 -60.59 -21.10 1.78
N GLU A 839 -61.85 -21.17 2.22
CA GLU A 839 -63.01 -21.01 1.35
C GLU A 839 -63.34 -19.51 1.15
N ALA A 840 -63.14 -18.72 2.20
CA ALA A 840 -63.45 -17.30 2.22
C ALA A 840 -62.48 -16.41 1.42
N VAL A 841 -61.26 -16.88 1.09
CA VAL A 841 -60.28 -16.08 0.31
C VAL A 841 -60.85 -15.61 -1.03
N ARG A 842 -61.83 -16.34 -1.58
CA ARG A 842 -62.57 -15.96 -2.80
C ARG A 842 -63.27 -14.60 -2.69
N ILE A 843 -63.58 -14.14 -1.48
CA ILE A 843 -64.15 -12.80 -1.19
C ILE A 843 -63.14 -11.70 -1.56
N LEU A 844 -61.83 -11.97 -1.48
CA LEU A 844 -60.78 -11.02 -1.83
C LEU A 844 -60.48 -10.99 -3.34
N HIS A 845 -60.86 -12.02 -4.08
CA HIS A 845 -60.58 -12.15 -5.52
C HIS A 845 -61.10 -10.96 -6.35
N PRO A 846 -62.31 -10.42 -6.10
CA PRO A 846 -62.82 -9.24 -6.80
C PRO A 846 -61.98 -7.96 -6.62
N LEU A 847 -61.17 -7.86 -5.55
CA LEU A 847 -60.24 -6.73 -5.36
C LEU A 847 -59.11 -6.73 -6.40
N LYS A 848 -58.79 -7.91 -6.98
CA LYS A 848 -57.70 -8.08 -7.96
C LYS A 848 -56.36 -7.55 -7.43
N LEU A 849 -55.98 -7.99 -6.21
CA LEU A 849 -54.74 -7.59 -5.56
C LEU A 849 -53.51 -8.16 -6.28
N ARG A 850 -52.52 -7.31 -6.56
CA ARG A 850 -51.26 -7.71 -7.20
C ARG A 850 -50.07 -6.93 -6.68
N TYR A 851 -48.88 -7.50 -6.85
CA TYR A 851 -47.64 -6.75 -6.73
C TYR A 851 -47.48 -5.78 -7.91
N PHE A 852 -46.76 -4.68 -7.68
CA PHE A 852 -46.24 -3.84 -8.75
C PHE A 852 -45.25 -4.64 -9.60
N THR A 853 -45.31 -4.52 -10.91
CA THR A 853 -44.36 -5.21 -11.80
C THR A 853 -42.98 -4.54 -11.73
N PRO A 854 -41.89 -5.23 -12.13
CA PRO A 854 -40.57 -4.59 -12.20
C PRO A 854 -40.56 -3.31 -13.05
N SER A 855 -41.28 -3.28 -14.18
CA SER A 855 -41.37 -2.09 -15.04
C SER A 855 -42.12 -0.93 -14.37
N GLU A 856 -43.19 -1.21 -13.63
CA GLU A 856 -43.89 -0.18 -12.84
C GLU A 856 -42.99 0.40 -11.75
N LEU A 857 -42.21 -0.43 -11.07
CA LEU A 857 -41.24 0.04 -10.08
C LEU A 857 -40.13 0.87 -10.71
N LEU A 858 -39.62 0.49 -11.88
CA LEU A 858 -38.64 1.29 -12.62
C LEU A 858 -39.18 2.68 -12.96
N ARG A 859 -40.45 2.79 -13.35
CA ARG A 859 -41.10 4.09 -13.56
C ARG A 859 -41.24 4.89 -12.27
N LEU A 860 -41.62 4.26 -11.15
CA LEU A 860 -41.68 4.92 -9.84
C LEU A 860 -40.30 5.35 -9.31
N PHE A 861 -39.23 4.65 -9.71
CA PHE A 861 -37.84 5.01 -9.38
C PHE A 861 -37.24 6.00 -10.41
N ALA A 862 -38.05 6.44 -11.37
CA ALA A 862 -37.69 7.37 -12.45
C ALA A 862 -36.60 6.86 -13.42
N PHE A 863 -36.47 5.54 -13.58
CA PHE A 863 -35.63 4.97 -14.64
C PHE A 863 -36.27 5.09 -16.03
N GLU A 864 -37.58 4.89 -16.11
CA GLU A 864 -38.32 4.87 -17.37
C GLU A 864 -39.34 6.03 -17.41
N GLU A 865 -38.85 7.27 -17.36
CA GLU A 865 -39.72 8.43 -17.55
C GLU A 865 -40.42 8.35 -18.93
N ARG A 866 -41.69 8.76 -19.01
CA ARG A 866 -42.48 8.67 -20.24
C ARG A 866 -41.87 9.46 -21.41
N SER A 867 -41.21 10.58 -21.09
CA SER A 867 -40.49 11.44 -22.04
C SER A 867 -39.16 10.86 -22.49
N SER A 868 -38.61 9.88 -21.78
CA SER A 868 -37.33 9.26 -22.10
C SER A 868 -37.50 8.09 -23.08
N SER A 869 -36.58 7.98 -24.04
CA SER A 869 -36.44 6.80 -24.91
C SER A 869 -35.73 5.64 -24.21
N PHE A 870 -35.08 5.87 -23.07
CA PHE A 870 -34.38 4.84 -22.32
C PHE A 870 -35.36 3.83 -21.73
N ARG A 871 -35.08 2.54 -21.93
CA ARG A 871 -35.81 1.42 -21.33
C ARG A 871 -34.80 0.41 -20.80
N LEU A 872 -34.98 -0.02 -19.55
CA LEU A 872 -34.03 -0.91 -18.92
C LEU A 872 -34.22 -2.33 -19.46
N SER A 873 -33.23 -2.81 -20.19
CA SER A 873 -33.15 -4.16 -20.72
C SER A 873 -32.66 -5.13 -19.63
N TRP A 874 -33.43 -6.20 -19.41
CA TRP A 874 -33.05 -7.24 -18.46
C TRP A 874 -32.40 -8.41 -19.21
N PRO A 875 -31.22 -8.90 -18.78
CA PRO A 875 -30.67 -10.14 -19.28
C PRO A 875 -31.62 -11.32 -19.03
N PRO A 876 -31.69 -12.30 -19.96
CA PRO A 876 -32.68 -13.38 -19.92
C PRO A 876 -32.52 -14.31 -18.70
N ASP A 877 -31.32 -14.42 -18.14
CA ASP A 877 -30.99 -15.23 -16.96
C ASP A 877 -31.36 -14.54 -15.63
N VAL A 878 -31.77 -13.26 -15.65
CA VAL A 878 -32.14 -12.52 -14.44
C VAL A 878 -33.60 -12.81 -14.06
N SER A 879 -33.77 -13.65 -13.03
CA SER A 879 -35.09 -13.99 -12.49
C SER A 879 -35.88 -12.77 -12.00
N THR A 880 -37.23 -12.83 -12.04
CA THR A 880 -38.11 -11.78 -11.50
C THR A 880 -37.80 -11.44 -10.04
N LYS A 881 -37.45 -12.45 -9.22
CA LYS A 881 -37.01 -12.23 -7.84
C LYS A 881 -35.75 -11.37 -7.75
N SER A 882 -34.78 -11.62 -8.63
CA SER A 882 -33.57 -10.81 -8.72
C SER A 882 -33.87 -9.37 -9.18
N LYS A 883 -34.82 -9.19 -10.11
CA LYS A 883 -35.26 -7.85 -10.56
C LYS A 883 -35.77 -7.01 -9.39
N TYR A 884 -36.70 -7.54 -8.60
CA TYR A 884 -37.22 -6.84 -7.40
C TYR A 884 -36.12 -6.51 -6.39
N ARG A 885 -35.21 -7.45 -6.13
CA ARG A 885 -34.09 -7.25 -5.21
C ARG A 885 -33.18 -6.10 -5.67
N LEU A 886 -32.83 -6.08 -6.96
CA LEU A 886 -31.96 -5.07 -7.55
C LEU A 886 -32.63 -3.68 -7.58
N ILE A 887 -33.91 -3.61 -7.97
CA ILE A 887 -34.67 -2.34 -7.95
C ILE A 887 -34.81 -1.81 -6.52
N GLY A 888 -35.14 -2.66 -5.56
CA GLY A 888 -35.31 -2.25 -4.15
C GLY A 888 -34.03 -1.68 -3.52
N ASN A 889 -32.87 -2.16 -3.97
CA ASN A 889 -31.54 -1.64 -3.60
C ASN A 889 -31.14 -0.36 -4.37
N SER A 890 -31.86 0.02 -5.42
CA SER A 890 -31.50 1.14 -6.29
C SER A 890 -31.88 2.51 -5.71
N VAL A 891 -31.56 3.58 -6.43
CA VAL A 891 -31.86 4.98 -6.07
C VAL A 891 -33.07 5.49 -6.83
N ASN A 892 -33.64 6.63 -6.39
CA ASN A 892 -34.58 7.37 -7.23
C ASN A 892 -33.78 8.30 -8.15
N VAL A 893 -33.85 8.06 -9.45
CA VAL A 893 -33.05 8.75 -10.48
C VAL A 893 -33.34 10.25 -10.51
N ARG A 894 -34.62 10.64 -10.36
CA ARG A 894 -35.03 12.06 -10.37
C ARG A 894 -34.41 12.84 -9.23
N VAL A 895 -34.46 12.31 -8.00
CA VAL A 895 -33.90 12.99 -6.82
C VAL A 895 -32.38 13.17 -6.97
N VAL A 896 -31.68 12.11 -7.39
CA VAL A 896 -30.22 12.16 -7.58
C VAL A 896 -29.85 13.15 -8.67
N ARG A 897 -30.59 13.19 -9.79
CA ARG A 897 -30.33 14.16 -10.87
C ARG A 897 -30.31 15.59 -10.35
N GLU A 898 -31.32 16.00 -9.59
CA GLU A 898 -31.43 17.37 -9.07
C GLU A 898 -30.28 17.70 -8.11
N LEU A 899 -29.83 16.72 -7.31
CA LEU A 899 -28.67 16.89 -6.43
C LEU A 899 -27.34 16.94 -7.19
N VAL A 900 -27.21 16.20 -8.29
CA VAL A 900 -26.05 16.27 -9.18
C VAL A 900 -25.97 17.65 -9.84
N GLU A 901 -27.10 18.17 -10.33
CA GLU A 901 -27.17 19.54 -10.86
C GLU A 901 -26.79 20.56 -9.78
N LEU A 902 -27.32 20.46 -8.56
CA LEU A 902 -26.96 21.35 -7.45
C LEU A 902 -25.46 21.27 -7.07
N LEU A 903 -24.90 20.06 -7.06
CA LEU A 903 -23.50 19.82 -6.71
C LEU A 903 -22.55 20.49 -7.71
N CYS A 904 -22.87 20.33 -9.01
CA CYS A 904 -22.06 20.80 -10.13
C CYS A 904 -22.43 22.21 -10.62
N ASP A 905 -23.49 22.82 -10.06
CA ASP A 905 -23.93 24.16 -10.44
C ASP A 905 -22.84 25.19 -10.12
N LYS A 906 -22.25 25.75 -11.20
CA LYS A 906 -21.55 27.02 -11.17
C LYS A 906 -22.63 28.09 -11.06
N TRP A 907 -22.88 28.60 -9.86
CA TRP A 907 -23.80 29.72 -9.71
C TRP A 907 -23.26 30.90 -10.52
N SER A 908 -24.13 31.33 -11.44
CA SER A 908 -24.11 32.52 -12.30
C SER A 908 -23.58 33.77 -11.65
#